data_AF-A0A5Q4FBU7-F1
#
_entry.id   AF-A0A5Q4FBU7-F1
#
_cell.length_a   1.000
_cell.length_b   1.000
_cell.length_c   1.000
_cell.angle_alpha   90.00
_cell.angle_beta   90.00
_cell.angle_gamma   90.00
#
_symmetry.space_group_name_H-M   'P 1'
#
loop_
_entity.id
_entity.type
_entity.pdbx_description
1 polymer ?
#
loop_
_entity_poly.entity_id
_entity_poly.type
_entity_poly.pdbx_seq_one_letter_code
_entity_poly.pdbx_strand_id
1 'polypeptide(L)'
;MSSNGQTISDEDGDYEDWVEIHNFGDNPVNLHGFGISDDYDRPYRWVFPDTTIEPNGFLLVWASNKNRRTPGAELHTNFAISSEGEEIILTSLQGVRLDEFPPIAILRDVSAGRFPDGTGDWYFFDQPTPGAPNTTEPERRIVAPPDFSHPSGFYSRSFYLELTHPDPNAIIHYTLDGSKPDTTSPVYAGPIHIFDRNRAENNFANIPTNFLDGARGWREPPVVRKATPVRAAAFQYGSLSKTVITNTYMVETGTDLPYSLPVVFLSTDGKNLFDFEKGIYVPGKHAEETEGQSGNYDLRGDEWEREASLEIFDETGQVVLAHDIGIRIHGGFTRRFPQKSFRFYARGAYGQTRFNARIFPDLPYDEYNRLILRNSGNDWGSTMFRDAAAQSLVRHLDFDTQAYRPAILFINGEYWGIHNFRERYDRHYLERVYGVDPDNVDILTDVGQVKEGDDLHYKELLDFLSNNDMGSDDAYDQAATMMDINNFLDYYAAQIYFANNDWPGNNIDYWRLRVPYDPHAAKGHDGRWRWLMFDVDRSLGFVNSYNLNMMDHITDDGPRTLVLDRLLLNEQFRYDFINRNADLLNSAFLPDRVKQVIDSLKTPLVPEIGEHIERWWWPLSVSHWEQRVDNMKNSADIRPSYVREHIREHFNLDDDRTITVDVQQPARGKVRVNSLLICSSTPGIPDTPYPWSGTYFGGVPVSLTAVGNPGYRVAYWEVNGERIWGSKITLPAEGDVHAKAFFISINQIRAFPDPAVLSDADYIFTHWSPDERAGEYPEHMAFVYMDRDDPGLDASIGGFVTGAYNLESHTRIVGMHGRGFAFKNTSSPDGNPGYPGTRLGGALLALDTRDVDSLAVTFTAGTVIPNSRIYHIRLQYRVGHEGPFQNFRDEFGNPVEYQWMAEPGHTATVGDLMLPEELHGRSYVQLFWRYYYTGNLPHGDSGQRAKLNISDIRVFQIRETSVNAAEAIPAGLTLHQNFPNPFGSPTIIPYELGAQSHVRIEIFSIDGRRVATLVDGQKDAGVHRVEFDGSGLASGVYIYRIQSDVDSVTRKMIRL
;
A
#
# COMPACT_ATOMS: atom_id res chain seq x y z
N MET A 1 25.34 36.02 -8.85
CA MET A 1 25.47 36.97 -7.72
C MET A 1 24.29 36.73 -6.78
N SER A 2 24.54 36.63 -5.47
CA SER A 2 23.54 36.28 -4.44
C SER A 2 23.25 37.42 -3.45
N SER A 3 23.78 38.62 -3.69
CA SER A 3 23.41 39.83 -2.96
C SER A 3 23.74 41.05 -3.83
N ASN A 4 22.78 41.49 -4.63
CA ASN A 4 22.91 42.66 -5.49
C ASN A 4 22.39 43.91 -4.79
N GLY A 5 23.24 44.93 -4.62
CA GLY A 5 22.90 46.15 -3.89
C GLY A 5 22.90 47.41 -4.73
N GLN A 6 23.78 47.45 -5.72
CA GLN A 6 24.00 48.62 -6.58
C GLN A 6 24.56 48.25 -7.96
N THR A 7 24.84 46.97 -8.25
CA THR A 7 25.57 46.56 -9.46
C THR A 7 24.73 46.78 -10.72
N ILE A 8 23.55 46.16 -10.80
CA ILE A 8 22.57 46.31 -11.88
C ILE A 8 21.16 46.20 -11.32
N SER A 9 20.18 46.88 -11.91
CA SER A 9 18.76 46.71 -11.55
C SER A 9 18.01 46.01 -12.68
N ASP A 10 16.91 45.35 -12.32
CA ASP A 10 15.96 44.75 -13.25
C ASP A 10 15.05 45.81 -13.91
N GLU A 11 14.10 45.37 -14.75
CA GLU A 11 13.17 46.25 -15.45
C GLU A 11 12.21 47.03 -14.53
N ASP A 12 12.06 46.59 -13.27
CA ASP A 12 11.26 47.27 -12.24
C ASP A 12 12.08 48.28 -11.42
N GLY A 13 13.41 48.27 -11.57
CA GLY A 13 14.35 49.09 -10.78
C GLY A 13 14.80 48.42 -9.47
N ASP A 14 14.52 47.13 -9.29
CA ASP A 14 14.94 46.36 -8.12
C ASP A 14 16.35 45.78 -8.34
N TYR A 15 17.16 45.72 -7.28
CA TYR A 15 18.48 45.10 -7.31
C TYR A 15 18.37 43.62 -6.94
N GLU A 16 17.84 42.82 -7.86
CA GLU A 16 17.61 41.39 -7.66
C GLU A 16 18.91 40.58 -7.79
N ASP A 17 18.93 39.40 -7.16
CA ASP A 17 19.98 38.42 -7.39
C ASP A 17 19.91 37.88 -8.82
N TRP A 18 21.02 37.39 -9.35
CA TRP A 18 21.06 36.97 -10.76
C TRP A 18 22.06 35.86 -11.03
N VAL A 19 21.73 35.06 -12.03
CA VAL A 19 22.58 34.04 -12.65
C VAL A 19 22.81 34.42 -14.10
N GLU A 20 24.03 34.22 -14.60
CA GLU A 20 24.36 34.44 -16.00
C GLU A 20 24.83 33.14 -16.64
N ILE A 21 24.32 32.86 -17.84
CA ILE A 21 24.69 31.68 -18.63
C ILE A 21 25.41 32.15 -19.88
N HIS A 22 26.60 31.59 -20.11
CA HIS A 22 27.42 31.89 -21.29
C HIS A 22 27.49 30.69 -22.24
N ASN A 23 27.18 30.91 -23.52
CA ASN A 23 27.38 29.93 -24.58
C ASN A 23 28.79 30.06 -25.16
N PHE A 24 29.76 29.33 -24.61
CA PHE A 24 31.15 29.34 -25.08
C PHE A 24 31.39 28.59 -26.41
N GLY A 25 30.34 28.02 -27.02
CA GLY A 25 30.43 27.26 -28.27
C GLY A 25 30.23 28.11 -29.53
N ASP A 26 30.54 27.52 -30.69
CA ASP A 26 30.44 28.18 -32.00
C ASP A 26 29.03 28.14 -32.63
N ASN A 27 28.06 27.49 -31.98
CA ASN A 27 26.68 27.33 -32.49
C ASN A 27 25.66 27.91 -31.50
N PRO A 28 24.52 28.46 -31.99
CA PRO A 28 23.45 28.92 -31.11
C PRO A 28 22.87 27.75 -30.31
N VAL A 29 22.56 28.01 -29.03
CA VAL A 29 21.98 27.02 -28.11
C VAL A 29 20.59 27.49 -27.67
N ASN A 30 19.57 26.69 -27.96
CA ASN A 30 18.21 26.93 -27.46
C ASN A 30 18.01 26.18 -26.13
N LEU A 31 17.62 26.92 -25.09
CA LEU A 31 17.41 26.42 -23.74
C LEU A 31 15.97 25.95 -23.47
N HIS A 32 15.08 25.92 -24.46
CA HIS A 32 13.68 25.50 -24.28
C HIS A 32 13.59 24.16 -23.52
N GLY A 33 12.97 24.21 -22.33
CA GLY A 33 12.77 23.05 -21.47
C GLY A 33 14.00 22.61 -20.64
N PHE A 34 15.10 23.37 -20.67
CA PHE A 34 16.21 23.20 -19.73
C PHE A 34 15.76 23.68 -18.34
N GLY A 35 16.32 23.07 -17.30
CA GLY A 35 16.08 23.43 -15.91
C GLY A 35 17.18 24.32 -15.35
N ILE A 36 16.81 25.32 -14.54
CA ILE A 36 17.72 25.98 -13.59
C ILE A 36 17.13 25.83 -12.19
N SER A 37 17.99 25.55 -11.23
CA SER A 37 17.56 25.28 -9.86
C SER A 37 18.61 25.73 -8.85
N ASP A 38 18.13 26.21 -7.70
CA ASP A 38 18.86 26.38 -6.45
C ASP A 38 18.74 25.14 -5.52
N ASP A 39 18.12 24.07 -6.01
CA ASP A 39 17.87 22.80 -5.32
C ASP A 39 18.38 21.62 -6.16
N TYR A 40 19.39 20.93 -5.63
CA TYR A 40 20.06 19.78 -6.25
C TYR A 40 19.11 18.64 -6.65
N ASP A 41 18.10 18.40 -5.83
CA ASP A 41 17.18 17.27 -5.99
C ASP A 41 16.00 17.65 -6.91
N ARG A 42 15.85 18.94 -7.24
CA ARG A 42 14.83 19.46 -8.14
C ARG A 42 15.47 20.20 -9.32
N PRO A 43 16.19 19.52 -10.21
CA PRO A 43 16.96 20.16 -11.29
C PRO A 43 16.12 21.04 -12.25
N TYR A 44 14.79 20.90 -12.22
CA TYR A 44 13.82 21.65 -13.03
C TYR A 44 12.92 22.57 -12.19
N ARG A 45 13.38 23.04 -11.02
CA ARG A 45 12.60 23.96 -10.16
C ARG A 45 12.09 25.18 -10.93
N TRP A 46 12.91 25.71 -11.84
CA TRP A 46 12.47 26.64 -12.89
C TRP A 46 12.90 26.12 -14.27
N VAL A 47 12.01 26.26 -15.26
CA VAL A 47 12.24 25.72 -16.61
C VAL A 47 12.24 26.87 -17.61
N PHE A 48 13.29 26.91 -18.43
CA PHE A 48 13.49 27.93 -19.45
C PHE A 48 12.37 27.90 -20.51
N PRO A 49 11.83 29.08 -20.87
CA PRO A 49 10.98 29.22 -22.05
C PRO A 49 11.83 29.16 -23.32
N ASP A 50 11.20 29.28 -24.50
CA ASP A 50 11.90 29.23 -25.80
C ASP A 50 12.89 30.40 -25.96
N THR A 51 14.14 30.18 -25.54
CA THR A 51 15.19 31.20 -25.40
C THR A 51 16.48 30.68 -26.03
N THR A 52 17.04 31.44 -26.97
CA THR A 52 18.27 31.06 -27.67
C THR A 52 19.42 31.98 -27.25
N ILE A 53 20.56 31.38 -26.91
CA ILE A 53 21.82 32.08 -26.68
C ILE A 53 22.70 31.88 -27.92
N GLU A 54 23.01 32.98 -28.61
CA GLU A 54 23.90 32.98 -29.78
C GLU A 54 25.35 32.54 -29.41
N PRO A 55 26.19 32.13 -30.38
CA PRO A 55 27.60 31.81 -30.12
C PRO A 55 28.33 32.94 -29.39
N ASN A 56 29.05 32.60 -28.30
CA ASN A 56 29.72 33.54 -27.38
C ASN A 56 28.77 34.56 -26.72
N GLY A 57 27.47 34.29 -26.70
CA GLY A 57 26.45 35.13 -26.08
C GLY A 57 26.26 34.85 -24.60
N PHE A 58 25.71 35.84 -23.89
CA PHE A 58 25.39 35.80 -22.46
C PHE A 58 23.88 35.97 -22.26
N LEU A 59 23.31 35.23 -21.31
CA LEU A 59 21.92 35.36 -20.89
C LEU A 59 21.87 35.59 -19.38
N LEU A 60 21.32 36.74 -18.98
CA LEU A 60 21.07 37.06 -17.59
C LEU A 60 19.68 36.57 -17.17
N VAL A 61 19.59 35.93 -16.01
CA VAL A 61 18.36 35.42 -15.41
C VAL A 61 18.30 35.92 -13.97
N TRP A 62 17.27 36.68 -13.64
CA TRP A 62 17.04 37.19 -12.30
C TRP A 62 16.49 36.09 -11.39
N ALA A 63 17.08 35.93 -10.21
CA ALA A 63 16.61 35.02 -9.18
C ALA A 63 15.85 35.82 -8.12
N SER A 64 14.58 36.10 -8.40
CA SER A 64 13.79 37.11 -7.66
C SER A 64 12.45 36.62 -7.11
N ASN A 65 12.11 35.34 -7.22
CA ASN A 65 10.78 34.78 -6.97
C ASN A 65 9.63 35.32 -7.88
N LYS A 66 9.90 36.24 -8.82
CA LYS A 66 8.85 36.86 -9.66
C LYS A 66 8.29 35.89 -10.73
N ASN A 67 9.00 34.79 -11.04
CA ASN A 67 8.59 33.71 -11.96
C ASN A 67 8.13 34.17 -13.36
N ARG A 68 8.83 35.14 -13.97
CA ARG A 68 8.53 35.68 -15.31
C ARG A 68 9.28 34.89 -16.39
N ARG A 69 8.55 34.39 -17.39
CA ARG A 69 9.08 33.45 -18.41
C ARG A 69 8.77 33.84 -19.85
N THR A 70 8.55 35.13 -20.13
CA THR A 70 8.18 35.55 -21.48
C THR A 70 9.41 35.57 -22.40
N PRO A 71 9.43 34.80 -23.51
CA PRO A 71 10.53 34.84 -24.47
C PRO A 71 10.83 36.27 -24.95
N GLY A 72 12.09 36.66 -24.94
CA GLY A 72 12.55 37.99 -25.38
C GLY A 72 12.35 39.13 -24.37
N ALA A 73 11.80 38.86 -23.18
CA ALA A 73 11.79 39.77 -22.04
C ALA A 73 12.82 39.32 -20.98
N GLU A 74 12.99 40.12 -19.93
CA GLU A 74 13.80 39.73 -18.76
C GLU A 74 13.18 38.50 -18.07
N LEU A 75 14.04 37.54 -17.73
CA LEU A 75 13.62 36.25 -17.18
C LEU A 75 13.82 36.25 -15.67
N HIS A 76 12.79 35.80 -14.93
CA HIS A 76 12.84 35.71 -13.47
C HIS A 76 12.48 34.31 -13.00
N THR A 77 13.30 33.72 -12.14
CA THR A 77 13.01 32.42 -11.55
C THR A 77 11.88 32.49 -10.51
N ASN A 78 11.35 31.33 -10.11
CA ASN A 78 10.39 31.18 -9.00
C ASN A 78 11.09 30.96 -7.64
N PHE A 79 12.38 31.30 -7.57
CA PHE A 79 13.20 31.26 -6.36
C PHE A 79 14.07 32.52 -6.30
N ALA A 80 14.71 32.78 -5.17
CA ALA A 80 15.77 33.78 -5.03
C ALA A 80 16.97 33.10 -4.36
N ILE A 81 18.16 33.70 -4.44
CA ILE A 81 19.39 33.08 -3.93
C ILE A 81 19.66 33.58 -2.51
N SER A 82 19.91 32.67 -1.57
CA SER A 82 20.33 33.04 -0.21
C SER A 82 21.67 33.79 -0.23
N SER A 83 21.76 34.86 0.56
CA SER A 83 23.02 35.60 0.75
C SER A 83 24.13 34.78 1.44
N GLU A 84 23.75 33.70 2.14
CA GLU A 84 24.69 32.73 2.72
C GLU A 84 25.21 31.70 1.70
N GLY A 85 24.70 31.75 0.46
CA GLY A 85 25.05 30.86 -0.62
C GLY A 85 24.06 29.71 -0.78
N GLU A 86 23.69 29.44 -2.04
CA GLU A 86 22.93 28.27 -2.47
C GLU A 86 23.60 27.68 -3.71
N GLU A 87 23.43 26.39 -3.90
CA GLU A 87 23.93 25.73 -5.09
C GLU A 87 23.12 26.21 -6.29
N ILE A 88 23.71 26.36 -7.47
CA ILE A 88 22.97 26.72 -8.69
C ILE A 88 23.32 25.71 -9.78
N ILE A 89 22.32 25.10 -10.38
CA ILE A 89 22.50 24.00 -11.33
C ILE A 89 21.76 24.30 -12.63
N LEU A 90 22.44 24.08 -13.75
CA LEU A 90 21.86 24.11 -15.09
C LEU A 90 21.70 22.68 -15.61
N THR A 91 20.47 22.29 -15.96
CA THR A 91 20.13 20.93 -16.41
C THR A 91 19.55 20.96 -17.82
N SER A 92 20.08 20.11 -18.70
CA SER A 92 19.54 19.89 -20.06
C SER A 92 18.10 19.37 -20.05
N LEU A 93 17.40 19.43 -21.18
CA LEU A 93 16.07 18.81 -21.33
C LEU A 93 16.07 17.28 -21.07
N GLN A 94 17.22 16.61 -21.21
CA GLN A 94 17.37 15.16 -21.04
C GLN A 94 17.75 14.73 -19.61
N GLY A 95 17.78 15.65 -18.64
CA GLY A 95 18.11 15.35 -17.25
C GLY A 95 19.59 15.39 -16.93
N VAL A 96 20.45 15.69 -17.91
CA VAL A 96 21.90 15.80 -17.69
C VAL A 96 22.23 17.18 -17.13
N ARG A 97 22.92 17.24 -16.00
CA ARG A 97 23.48 18.47 -15.42
C ARG A 97 24.66 18.95 -16.26
N LEU A 98 24.58 20.18 -16.73
CA LEU A 98 25.52 20.77 -17.68
C LEU A 98 26.59 21.62 -17.00
N ASP A 99 26.22 22.38 -15.96
CA ASP A 99 27.15 23.14 -15.13
C ASP A 99 26.53 23.37 -13.74
N GLU A 100 27.38 23.67 -12.75
CA GLU A 100 26.97 23.93 -11.38
C GLU A 100 27.89 24.94 -10.66
N PHE A 101 27.30 25.69 -9.73
CA PHE A 101 27.99 26.55 -8.77
C PHE A 101 27.66 26.10 -7.34
N PRO A 102 28.67 25.86 -6.47
CA PRO A 102 28.43 25.36 -5.12
C PRO A 102 27.76 26.38 -4.19
N PRO A 103 27.15 25.96 -3.06
CA PRO A 103 26.48 26.84 -2.09
C PRO A 103 27.47 27.67 -1.28
N ILE A 104 28.01 28.72 -1.90
CA ILE A 104 29.03 29.60 -1.30
C ILE A 104 28.46 31.01 -1.16
N ALA A 105 28.55 31.57 0.05
CA ALA A 105 28.22 32.97 0.31
C ALA A 105 29.08 33.90 -0.56
N ILE A 106 28.42 34.73 -1.37
CA ILE A 106 29.08 35.77 -2.18
C ILE A 106 28.86 37.11 -1.48
N LEU A 107 29.93 37.90 -1.32
CA LEU A 107 29.81 39.24 -0.74
C LEU A 107 28.87 40.11 -1.58
N ARG A 108 28.19 41.04 -0.91
CA ARG A 108 27.31 42.01 -1.57
C ARG A 108 28.06 42.78 -2.67
N ASP A 109 27.44 42.89 -3.84
CA ASP A 109 27.98 43.52 -5.06
C ASP A 109 29.26 42.88 -5.61
N VAL A 110 29.51 41.61 -5.26
CA VAL A 110 30.55 40.76 -5.87
C VAL A 110 29.86 39.65 -6.66
N SER A 111 30.38 39.29 -7.84
CA SER A 111 29.92 38.12 -8.59
C SER A 111 30.92 36.97 -8.48
N ALA A 112 30.45 35.76 -8.76
CA ALA A 112 31.30 34.61 -9.02
C ALA A 112 31.12 34.19 -10.49
N GLY A 113 32.21 33.90 -11.18
CA GLY A 113 32.23 33.57 -12.61
C GLY A 113 33.45 32.73 -12.98
N ARG A 114 33.42 32.07 -14.15
CA ARG A 114 34.59 31.33 -14.67
C ARG A 114 35.58 32.27 -15.34
N PHE A 115 36.89 32.07 -15.12
CA PHE A 115 37.94 32.83 -15.82
C PHE A 115 39.04 31.90 -16.37
N PRO A 116 39.23 31.78 -17.69
CA PRO A 116 38.45 32.40 -18.78
C PRO A 116 36.97 31.93 -18.83
N ASP A 117 36.09 32.73 -19.44
CA ASP A 117 34.65 32.46 -19.52
C ASP A 117 34.33 31.05 -20.04
N GLY A 118 33.40 30.36 -19.38
CA GLY A 118 32.91 29.03 -19.75
C GLY A 118 33.91 27.87 -19.63
N THR A 119 35.21 28.12 -19.42
CA THR A 119 36.25 27.07 -19.47
C THR A 119 37.21 27.06 -18.29
N GLY A 120 37.39 28.17 -17.59
CA GLY A 120 38.28 28.28 -16.45
C GLY A 120 37.66 27.91 -15.10
N ASP A 121 38.47 28.00 -14.05
CA ASP A 121 38.03 27.83 -12.66
C ASP A 121 37.10 28.97 -12.23
N TRP A 122 36.35 28.75 -11.14
CA TRP A 122 35.54 29.78 -10.51
C TRP A 122 36.40 30.81 -9.76
N TYR A 123 36.13 32.08 -10.04
CA TYR A 123 36.74 33.24 -9.39
C TYR A 123 35.66 34.23 -8.94
N PHE A 124 36.07 35.19 -8.12
CA PHE A 124 35.22 36.28 -7.69
C PHE A 124 35.63 37.59 -8.37
N PHE A 125 34.63 38.40 -8.69
CA PHE A 125 34.82 39.68 -9.37
C PHE A 125 34.16 40.78 -8.55
N ASP A 126 34.98 41.69 -8.01
CA ASP A 126 34.54 42.93 -7.35
C ASP A 126 34.10 44.00 -8.36
N GLN A 127 34.39 43.77 -9.65
CA GLN A 127 33.81 44.46 -10.79
C GLN A 127 33.07 43.47 -11.69
N PRO A 128 31.83 43.09 -11.34
CA PRO A 128 31.00 42.19 -12.15
C PRO A 128 30.74 42.74 -13.55
N THR A 129 30.69 41.86 -14.56
CA THR A 129 30.44 42.22 -15.96
C THR A 129 29.16 41.59 -16.51
N PRO A 130 27.97 41.85 -15.93
CA PRO A 130 26.73 41.26 -16.42
C PRO A 130 26.47 41.64 -17.89
N GLY A 131 26.12 40.64 -18.69
CA GLY A 131 25.92 40.70 -20.14
C GLY A 131 27.21 40.74 -20.97
N ALA A 132 28.40 40.58 -20.36
CA ALA A 132 29.68 40.76 -21.03
C ALA A 132 30.79 39.80 -20.51
N PRO A 133 31.85 39.55 -21.30
CA PRO A 133 32.97 38.72 -20.90
C PRO A 133 33.67 39.19 -19.61
N ASN A 134 34.07 38.25 -18.75
CA ASN A 134 34.85 38.54 -17.55
C ASN A 134 36.27 38.97 -17.97
N THR A 135 36.54 40.27 -17.97
CA THR A 135 37.82 40.86 -18.43
C THR A 135 38.64 41.53 -17.33
N THR A 136 38.10 41.57 -16.11
CA THR A 136 38.74 42.14 -14.92
C THR A 136 39.68 41.10 -14.28
N GLU A 137 40.76 41.56 -13.65
CA GLU A 137 41.70 40.66 -12.97
C GLU A 137 40.97 39.96 -11.82
N PRO A 138 40.82 38.63 -11.82
CA PRO A 138 40.03 37.94 -10.82
C PRO A 138 40.67 38.06 -9.44
N GLU A 139 39.90 38.49 -8.44
CA GLU A 139 40.31 38.33 -7.06
C GLU A 139 39.87 36.92 -6.57
N ARG A 140 40.75 36.25 -5.82
CA ARG A 140 40.44 35.16 -4.88
C ARG A 140 40.24 33.76 -5.47
N ARG A 141 41.07 32.83 -5.02
CA ARG A 141 40.91 31.37 -5.24
C ARG A 141 40.16 30.72 -4.07
N ILE A 142 39.59 29.54 -4.31
CA ILE A 142 39.13 28.63 -3.25
C ILE A 142 40.36 27.95 -2.63
N VAL A 143 40.57 28.05 -1.31
CA VAL A 143 41.66 27.35 -0.61
C VAL A 143 41.18 25.94 -0.25
N ALA A 144 42.01 24.93 -0.50
CA ALA A 144 41.71 23.55 -0.10
C ALA A 144 41.66 23.41 1.44
N PRO A 145 40.98 22.39 1.99
CA PRO A 145 41.09 22.09 3.41
C PRO A 145 42.49 21.57 3.79
N PRO A 146 42.88 21.67 5.07
CA PRO A 146 44.13 21.08 5.55
C PRO A 146 44.04 19.54 5.61
N ASP A 147 45.17 18.88 5.35
CA ASP A 147 45.35 17.44 5.50
C ASP A 147 45.73 17.10 6.94
N PHE A 148 45.21 15.97 7.44
CA PHE A 148 45.51 15.43 8.76
C PHE A 148 46.43 14.22 8.64
N SER A 149 47.51 14.18 9.42
CA SER A 149 48.45 13.05 9.44
C SER A 149 47.86 11.72 9.93
N HIS A 150 46.71 11.75 10.62
CA HIS A 150 46.01 10.58 11.13
C HIS A 150 44.52 10.67 10.77
N PRO A 151 43.87 9.54 10.42
CA PRO A 151 42.43 9.51 10.21
C PRO A 151 41.66 9.73 11.52
N SER A 152 40.41 10.19 11.43
CA SER A 152 39.51 10.18 12.59
C SER A 152 39.32 8.75 13.14
N GLY A 153 39.18 8.58 14.46
CA GLY A 153 38.92 7.26 15.04
C GLY A 153 39.52 7.00 16.42
N PHE A 154 39.76 5.72 16.69
CA PHE A 154 40.11 5.18 18.00
C PHE A 154 41.56 4.70 18.05
N TYR A 155 42.22 4.94 19.19
CA TYR A 155 43.67 4.74 19.34
C TYR A 155 44.04 4.25 20.74
N SER A 156 44.88 3.22 20.81
CA SER A 156 45.37 2.69 22.08
C SER A 156 46.56 3.45 22.69
N ARG A 157 47.11 4.45 21.97
CA ARG A 157 48.30 5.22 22.37
C ARG A 157 48.18 6.68 21.96
N SER A 158 48.78 7.56 22.75
CA SER A 158 48.92 8.97 22.40
C SER A 158 49.86 9.18 21.21
N PHE A 159 49.63 10.24 20.44
CA PHE A 159 50.42 10.60 19.27
C PHE A 159 50.41 12.13 19.05
N TYR A 160 51.23 12.59 18.12
CA TYR A 160 51.25 13.98 17.68
C TYR A 160 50.57 14.06 16.31
N LEU A 161 49.48 14.82 16.24
CA LEU A 161 48.73 15.08 15.03
C LEU A 161 49.34 16.27 14.30
N GLU A 162 49.89 16.02 13.12
CA GLU A 162 50.34 17.05 12.19
C GLU A 162 49.21 17.45 11.23
N LEU A 163 49.09 18.76 10.99
CA LEU A 163 48.25 19.35 9.94
C LEU A 163 49.14 19.94 8.85
N THR A 164 48.80 19.70 7.59
CA THR A 164 49.54 20.20 6.43
C THR A 164 48.61 20.80 5.38
N HIS A 165 49.14 21.65 4.51
CA HIS A 165 48.39 22.19 3.37
C HIS A 165 49.32 22.32 2.16
N PRO A 166 48.88 21.97 0.94
CA PRO A 166 49.74 21.98 -0.25
C PRO A 166 50.15 23.40 -0.70
N ASP A 167 49.33 24.42 -0.45
CA ASP A 167 49.70 25.82 -0.66
C ASP A 167 50.52 26.35 0.54
N PRO A 168 51.79 26.73 0.37
CA PRO A 168 52.63 27.26 1.45
C PRO A 168 52.18 28.65 1.95
N ASN A 169 51.28 29.33 1.23
CA ASN A 169 50.73 30.62 1.65
C ASN A 169 49.42 30.50 2.43
N ALA A 170 48.87 29.29 2.57
CA ALA A 170 47.68 29.06 3.36
C ALA A 170 48.03 28.99 4.86
N ILE A 171 47.24 29.69 5.67
CA ILE A 171 47.34 29.71 7.13
C ILE A 171 46.28 28.75 7.68
N ILE A 172 46.72 27.68 8.33
CA ILE A 172 45.81 26.72 8.96
C ILE A 172 45.40 27.26 10.34
N HIS A 173 44.09 27.38 10.56
CA HIS A 173 43.50 27.65 11.87
C HIS A 173 42.74 26.42 12.36
N TYR A 174 42.71 26.21 13.67
CA TYR A 174 42.06 25.05 14.27
C TYR A 174 41.40 25.34 15.62
N THR A 175 40.47 24.48 16.01
CA THR A 175 39.80 24.48 17.32
C THR A 175 39.76 23.07 17.90
N LEU A 176 39.67 22.98 19.23
CA LEU A 176 39.63 21.72 19.99
C LEU A 176 38.37 21.56 20.84
N ASP A 177 37.46 22.53 20.76
CA ASP A 177 36.25 22.64 21.59
C ASP A 177 34.95 22.41 20.80
N GLY A 178 35.07 22.04 19.53
CA GLY A 178 33.96 21.82 18.61
C GLY A 178 33.50 23.08 17.85
N SER A 179 33.98 24.28 18.20
CA SER A 179 33.64 25.51 17.46
C SER A 179 34.22 25.53 16.05
N LYS A 180 33.57 26.23 15.12
CA LYS A 180 34.05 26.35 13.73
C LYS A 180 35.29 27.25 13.71
N PRO A 181 36.45 26.81 13.18
CA PRO A 181 37.62 27.68 13.09
C PRO A 181 37.37 28.84 12.12
N ASP A 182 37.86 30.01 12.49
CA ASP A 182 37.86 31.23 11.70
C ASP A 182 39.24 31.91 11.73
N THR A 183 39.38 33.06 11.08
CA THR A 183 40.65 33.81 11.04
C THR A 183 41.08 34.38 12.40
N THR A 184 40.23 34.31 13.42
CA THR A 184 40.55 34.73 14.80
C THR A 184 40.95 33.55 15.69
N SER A 185 40.73 32.32 15.22
CA SER A 185 41.08 31.09 15.91
C SER A 185 42.61 30.89 15.99
N PRO A 186 43.11 30.00 16.86
CA PRO A 186 44.55 29.70 16.93
C PRO A 186 45.13 29.26 15.58
N VAL A 187 46.27 29.85 15.21
CA VAL A 187 47.07 29.42 14.05
C VAL A 187 47.82 28.14 14.42
N TYR A 188 47.77 27.14 13.54
CA TYR A 188 48.56 25.92 13.68
C TYR A 188 50.05 26.24 13.57
N ALA A 189 50.79 26.09 14.68
CA ALA A 189 52.21 26.41 14.79
C ALA A 189 53.10 25.19 15.02
N GLY A 190 52.52 23.99 15.16
CA GLY A 190 53.23 22.74 15.39
C GLY A 190 52.28 21.60 15.78
N PRO A 191 52.78 20.35 15.87
CA PRO A 191 51.93 19.17 16.06
C PRO A 191 51.07 19.24 17.32
N ILE A 192 49.80 18.81 17.22
CA ILE A 192 48.83 18.77 18.32
C ILE A 192 48.99 17.45 19.07
N HIS A 193 49.25 17.48 20.37
CA HIS A 193 49.33 16.26 21.17
C HIS A 193 47.94 15.67 21.44
N ILE A 194 47.66 14.51 20.86
CA ILE A 194 46.42 13.74 21.06
C ILE A 194 46.72 12.63 22.07
N PHE A 195 46.00 12.64 23.20
CA PHE A 195 46.26 11.74 24.33
C PHE A 195 44.96 11.35 25.06
N ASP A 196 45.06 10.37 25.97
CA ASP A 196 43.94 9.90 26.78
C ASP A 196 43.46 11.02 27.73
N ARG A 197 42.24 11.50 27.50
CA ARG A 197 41.62 12.61 28.24
C ARG A 197 40.64 12.16 29.31
N ASN A 198 40.53 10.85 29.60
CA ASN A 198 39.49 10.32 30.49
C ASN A 198 39.61 10.79 31.94
N ARG A 199 40.73 11.44 32.31
CA ARG A 199 40.95 12.07 33.62
C ARG A 199 40.82 13.59 33.62
N ALA A 200 40.59 14.21 32.47
CA ALA A 200 40.40 15.65 32.38
C ALA A 200 39.02 16.04 32.92
N GLU A 201 38.93 17.22 33.52
CA GLU A 201 37.66 17.79 34.02
C GLU A 201 36.62 17.92 32.91
N ASN A 202 35.34 17.84 33.28
CA ASN A 202 34.22 18.04 32.38
C ASN A 202 34.05 19.53 32.05
N ASN A 203 33.86 19.84 30.78
CA ASN A 203 33.58 21.18 30.28
C ASN A 203 32.07 21.38 30.04
N PHE A 204 31.44 20.48 29.28
CA PHE A 204 30.05 20.63 28.83
C PHE A 204 29.08 19.76 29.63
N ALA A 205 29.54 18.58 30.08
CA ALA A 205 28.76 17.63 30.86
C ALA A 205 28.30 18.19 32.21
N ASN A 206 29.02 19.18 32.76
CA ASN A 206 28.69 19.85 34.02
C ASN A 206 27.67 20.99 33.87
N ILE A 207 27.21 21.29 32.64
CA ILE A 207 26.20 22.33 32.40
C ILE A 207 24.81 21.75 32.66
N PRO A 208 23.98 22.34 33.55
CA PRO A 208 22.61 21.90 33.76
C PRO A 208 21.74 22.04 32.51
N THR A 209 21.05 20.96 32.13
CA THR A 209 20.30 20.89 30.85
C THR A 209 18.78 20.91 31.01
N ASN A 210 18.30 20.95 32.26
CA ASN A 210 16.90 21.18 32.60
C ASN A 210 16.76 21.77 34.01
N PHE A 211 15.51 22.09 34.40
CA PHE A 211 15.13 22.56 35.73
C PHE A 211 14.22 21.55 36.46
N LEU A 212 14.08 20.32 35.94
CA LEU A 212 13.27 19.29 36.58
C LEU A 212 14.00 18.74 37.80
N ASP A 213 13.23 18.17 38.74
CA ASP A 213 13.76 17.50 39.93
C ASP A 213 13.65 15.96 39.84
N GLY A 214 14.25 15.27 40.82
CA GLY A 214 14.03 13.84 41.05
C GLY A 214 14.72 12.95 40.02
N ALA A 215 13.97 11.99 39.45
CA ALA A 215 14.49 11.01 38.48
C ALA A 215 14.67 11.59 37.06
N ARG A 216 14.03 12.73 36.78
CA ARG A 216 14.09 13.42 35.48
C ARG A 216 14.88 14.72 35.58
N GLY A 217 15.44 15.04 36.74
CA GLY A 217 16.28 16.21 36.95
C GLY A 217 17.73 15.96 36.54
N TRP A 218 18.38 16.98 35.99
CA TRP A 218 19.80 16.96 35.75
C TRP A 218 20.56 16.82 37.08
N ARG A 219 21.62 16.02 37.07
CA ARG A 219 22.53 15.84 38.19
C ARG A 219 23.96 15.93 37.66
N GLU A 220 24.84 16.51 38.48
CA GLU A 220 26.25 16.60 38.13
C GLU A 220 26.81 15.20 37.88
N PRO A 221 27.36 14.92 36.68
CA PRO A 221 27.94 13.63 36.37
C PRO A 221 29.35 13.51 37.00
N PRO A 222 29.86 12.29 37.22
CA PRO A 222 31.29 12.11 37.43
C PRO A 222 32.09 12.57 36.20
N VAL A 223 33.42 12.57 36.32
CA VAL A 223 34.29 12.80 35.16
C VAL A 223 33.97 11.76 34.08
N VAL A 224 33.51 12.22 32.92
CA VAL A 224 33.10 11.33 31.82
C VAL A 224 34.26 11.03 30.87
N ARG A 225 34.15 9.92 30.13
CA ARG A 225 35.08 9.56 29.04
C ARG A 225 35.15 10.65 27.97
N LYS A 226 36.32 10.84 27.36
CA LYS A 226 36.58 11.93 26.42
C LYS A 226 37.27 11.51 25.13
N ALA A 227 36.87 12.16 24.05
CA ALA A 227 37.57 12.23 22.77
C ALA A 227 38.04 13.67 22.51
N THR A 228 38.89 13.85 21.51
CA THR A 228 39.41 15.16 21.09
C THR A 228 38.90 15.47 19.69
N PRO A 229 37.85 16.31 19.55
CA PRO A 229 37.49 16.84 18.24
C PRO A 229 38.55 17.84 17.80
N VAL A 230 39.04 17.72 16.58
CA VAL A 230 39.94 18.69 15.95
C VAL A 230 39.25 19.18 14.69
N ARG A 231 38.84 20.46 14.71
CA ARG A 231 38.28 21.13 13.53
C ARG A 231 39.32 22.06 12.96
N ALA A 232 39.60 21.97 11.67
CA ALA A 232 40.62 22.79 11.02
C ALA A 232 40.15 23.31 9.67
N ALA A 233 40.58 24.53 9.33
CA ALA A 233 40.39 25.14 8.03
C ALA A 233 41.62 25.96 7.64
N ALA A 234 41.87 26.08 6.34
CA ALA A 234 42.97 26.85 5.79
C ALA A 234 42.45 28.17 5.19
N PHE A 235 43.09 29.27 5.55
CA PHE A 235 42.72 30.62 5.15
C PHE A 235 43.88 31.27 4.41
N GLN A 236 43.58 32.08 3.39
CA GLN A 236 44.59 32.85 2.67
C GLN A 236 44.04 34.26 2.42
N TYR A 237 44.91 35.26 2.55
CA TYR A 237 44.54 36.65 2.35
C TYR A 237 44.04 36.88 0.92
N GLY A 238 42.85 37.46 0.79
CA GLY A 238 42.24 37.64 -0.52
C GLY A 238 41.84 36.31 -1.19
N SER A 239 41.52 35.26 -0.42
CA SER A 239 40.93 34.01 -0.92
C SER A 239 39.61 33.72 -0.20
N LEU A 240 38.71 32.97 -0.83
CA LEU A 240 37.49 32.47 -0.17
C LEU A 240 37.71 31.01 0.23
N SER A 241 37.83 30.74 1.52
CA SER A 241 37.86 29.38 2.04
C SER A 241 37.18 29.30 3.39
N LYS A 242 36.23 28.36 3.49
CA LYS A 242 35.52 28.01 4.72
C LYS A 242 35.28 26.49 4.84
N THR A 243 35.94 25.65 4.04
CA THR A 243 35.79 24.20 4.16
C THR A 243 36.50 23.76 5.44
N VAL A 244 35.70 23.39 6.45
CA VAL A 244 36.17 22.91 7.73
C VAL A 244 36.18 21.39 7.69
N ILE A 245 37.30 20.78 8.04
CA ILE A 245 37.37 19.34 8.29
C ILE A 245 37.31 19.12 9.78
N THR A 246 36.48 18.16 10.19
CA THR A 246 36.37 17.69 11.57
C THR A 246 36.84 16.25 11.63
N ASN A 247 37.87 15.98 12.43
CA ASN A 247 38.25 14.63 12.80
C ASN A 247 38.22 14.51 14.33
N THR A 248 37.65 13.43 14.85
CA THR A 248 37.55 13.15 16.28
C THR A 248 38.42 11.96 16.68
N TYR A 249 39.26 12.15 17.69
CA TYR A 249 40.22 11.14 18.14
C TYR A 249 39.92 10.70 19.56
N MET A 250 39.64 9.41 19.74
CA MET A 250 39.50 8.79 21.07
C MET A 250 40.75 7.99 21.39
N VAL A 251 41.47 8.38 22.44
CA VAL A 251 42.65 7.64 22.91
C VAL A 251 42.30 6.94 24.21
N GLU A 252 42.38 5.61 24.22
CA GLU A 252 42.15 4.81 25.43
C GLU A 252 43.24 3.75 25.61
N THR A 253 43.98 3.85 26.72
CA THR A 253 45.13 2.97 26.93
C THR A 253 44.70 1.50 27.01
N GLY A 254 45.11 0.69 26.03
CA GLY A 254 44.89 -0.77 26.03
C GLY A 254 43.69 -1.29 25.23
N THR A 255 42.92 -0.41 24.57
CA THR A 255 41.90 -0.80 23.58
C THR A 255 41.88 0.17 22.41
N ASP A 256 41.67 -0.36 21.20
CA ASP A 256 41.43 0.45 20.00
C ASP A 256 39.92 0.56 19.68
N LEU A 257 39.03 -0.03 20.47
CA LEU A 257 37.58 0.08 20.27
C LEU A 257 36.85 -0.17 21.59
N PRO A 258 36.45 0.90 22.32
CA PRO A 258 35.90 0.75 23.67
C PRO A 258 34.40 0.40 23.72
N TYR A 259 33.71 0.41 22.58
CA TYR A 259 32.27 0.23 22.48
C TYR A 259 31.91 -0.90 21.51
N SER A 260 30.88 -1.67 21.87
CA SER A 260 30.29 -2.71 21.01
C SER A 260 29.15 -2.18 20.12
N LEU A 261 28.72 -0.94 20.38
CA LEU A 261 27.72 -0.21 19.59
C LEU A 261 28.40 0.80 18.66
N PRO A 262 27.70 1.26 17.61
CA PRO A 262 28.11 2.44 16.84
C PRO A 262 28.35 3.65 17.74
N VAL A 263 29.33 4.47 17.37
CA VAL A 263 29.69 5.68 18.11
C VAL A 263 29.42 6.90 17.24
N VAL A 264 28.73 7.88 17.82
CA VAL A 264 28.35 9.13 17.17
C VAL A 264 29.10 10.27 17.84
N PHE A 265 29.91 11.00 17.07
CA PHE A 265 30.52 12.25 17.50
C PHE A 265 29.76 13.42 16.90
N LEU A 266 29.27 14.31 17.77
CA LEU A 266 28.62 15.55 17.39
C LEU A 266 29.48 16.73 17.86
N SER A 267 30.05 17.46 16.91
CA SER A 267 30.95 18.59 17.16
C SER A 267 30.33 19.92 16.71
N THR A 268 30.18 20.88 17.62
CA THR A 268 29.58 22.19 17.34
C THR A 268 30.13 23.27 18.28
N ASP A 269 29.95 24.55 17.95
CA ASP A 269 30.19 25.62 18.93
C ASP A 269 29.32 25.34 20.16
N GLY A 270 29.94 25.23 21.34
CA GLY A 270 29.24 24.96 22.59
C GLY A 270 28.07 25.93 22.84
N LYS A 271 28.15 27.16 22.34
CA LYS A 271 27.06 28.15 22.40
C LYS A 271 25.80 27.71 21.65
N ASN A 272 25.92 26.89 20.61
CA ASN A 272 24.75 26.38 19.89
C ASN A 272 23.87 25.49 20.78
N LEU A 273 24.46 24.81 21.76
CA LEU A 273 23.74 23.93 22.67
C LEU A 273 23.49 24.58 24.04
N PHE A 274 24.45 25.33 24.57
CA PHE A 274 24.48 25.70 25.99
C PHE A 274 24.44 27.20 26.28
N ASP A 275 24.41 28.05 25.26
CA ASP A 275 24.25 29.49 25.45
C ASP A 275 22.89 29.85 26.06
N PHE A 276 22.86 30.88 26.90
CA PHE A 276 21.64 31.33 27.56
C PHE A 276 20.57 31.80 26.55
N GLU A 277 20.95 32.57 25.54
CA GLU A 277 20.01 33.15 24.57
C GLU A 277 19.65 32.15 23.46
N LYS A 278 20.66 31.48 22.88
CA LYS A 278 20.47 30.68 21.66
C LYS A 278 20.71 29.18 21.82
N GLY A 279 21.16 28.72 22.99
CA GLY A 279 21.51 27.33 23.24
C GLY A 279 20.28 26.43 23.23
N ILE A 280 20.21 25.48 22.30
CA ILE A 280 19.02 24.65 22.10
C ILE A 280 18.87 23.52 23.14
N TYR A 281 19.88 23.28 23.97
CA TYR A 281 19.93 22.14 24.91
C TYR A 281 19.69 22.55 26.37
N VAL A 282 19.56 23.84 26.66
CA VAL A 282 19.43 24.38 28.03
C VAL A 282 18.04 24.98 28.28
N PRO A 283 17.64 25.16 29.55
CA PRO A 283 16.50 26.02 29.89
C PRO A 283 16.61 27.41 29.25
N GLY A 284 17.79 28.04 29.39
CA GLY A 284 18.12 29.33 28.80
C GLY A 284 17.12 30.45 29.13
N LYS A 285 17.17 31.51 28.32
CA LYS A 285 16.33 32.69 28.41
C LYS A 285 14.85 32.37 28.43
N HIS A 286 14.41 31.43 27.61
CA HIS A 286 13.00 31.14 27.48
C HIS A 286 12.42 30.53 28.77
N ALA A 287 13.24 29.88 29.59
CA ALA A 287 12.82 29.45 30.92
C ALA A 287 12.61 30.63 31.87
N GLU A 288 13.42 31.69 31.80
CA GLU A 288 13.19 32.91 32.60
C GLU A 288 11.91 33.64 32.15
N GLU A 289 11.72 33.78 30.84
CA GLU A 289 10.53 34.43 30.26
C GLU A 289 9.22 33.71 30.59
N THR A 290 9.29 32.40 30.82
CA THR A 290 8.11 31.55 31.09
C THR A 290 8.05 31.06 32.54
N GLU A 291 8.86 31.62 33.43
CA GLU A 291 8.93 31.23 34.86
C GLU A 291 9.12 29.70 35.06
N GLY A 292 9.95 29.08 34.22
CA GLY A 292 10.26 27.65 34.25
C GLY A 292 9.16 26.75 33.67
N GLN A 293 8.16 27.31 32.96
CA GLN A 293 7.15 26.51 32.27
C GLN A 293 7.66 25.92 30.95
N SER A 294 8.70 26.49 30.35
CA SER A 294 9.30 26.13 29.07
C SER A 294 10.83 26.31 29.11
N GLY A 295 11.53 26.05 28.02
CA GLY A 295 12.96 26.37 27.88
C GLY A 295 13.37 26.55 26.42
N ASN A 296 14.61 26.93 26.16
CA ASN A 296 15.09 27.12 24.78
C ASN A 296 14.91 25.86 23.92
N TYR A 297 15.04 24.67 24.54
CA TYR A 297 14.76 23.38 23.90
C TYR A 297 13.30 23.21 23.42
N ASP A 298 12.36 24.05 23.87
CA ASP A 298 10.95 24.06 23.48
C ASP A 298 10.65 25.00 22.29
N LEU A 299 11.66 25.68 21.74
CA LEU A 299 11.52 26.55 20.57
C LEU A 299 11.69 25.80 19.24
N ARG A 300 11.16 26.38 18.15
CA ARG A 300 10.89 25.69 16.87
C ARG A 300 11.22 26.58 15.66
N GLY A 301 11.13 26.00 14.46
CA GLY A 301 11.46 26.67 13.20
C GLY A 301 12.93 26.53 12.83
N ASP A 302 13.28 27.01 11.64
CA ASP A 302 14.65 27.02 11.14
C ASP A 302 15.54 27.98 11.96
N GLU A 303 14.96 29.02 12.58
CA GLU A 303 15.64 29.91 13.55
C GLU A 303 16.24 29.17 14.77
N TRP A 304 15.73 27.98 15.07
CA TRP A 304 16.16 27.13 16.18
C TRP A 304 16.90 25.86 15.70
N GLU A 305 17.31 25.83 14.43
CA GLU A 305 18.29 24.89 13.90
C GLU A 305 19.71 25.39 14.15
N ARG A 306 20.64 24.48 14.43
CA ARG A 306 22.06 24.82 14.67
C ARG A 306 22.94 23.95 13.78
N GLU A 307 24.02 24.53 13.28
CA GLU A 307 25.06 23.78 12.55
C GLU A 307 25.84 22.89 13.51
N ALA A 308 26.17 21.67 13.07
CA ALA A 308 27.10 20.77 13.74
C ALA A 308 27.81 19.89 12.71
N SER A 309 28.96 19.35 13.07
CA SER A 309 29.64 18.29 12.33
C SER A 309 29.31 16.94 12.97
N LEU A 310 28.90 15.96 12.17
CA LEU A 310 28.49 14.62 12.58
C LEU A 310 29.48 13.60 12.01
N GLU A 311 30.07 12.79 12.90
CA GLU A 311 30.81 11.59 12.52
C GLU A 311 30.11 10.36 13.14
N ILE A 312 29.85 9.34 12.33
CA ILE A 312 29.29 8.05 12.79
C ILE A 312 30.32 6.97 12.50
N PHE A 313 30.66 6.20 13.52
CA PHE A 313 31.48 5.01 13.44
C PHE A 313 30.62 3.77 13.66
N ASP A 314 30.83 2.71 12.88
CA ASP A 314 30.16 1.43 13.10
C ASP A 314 30.76 0.63 14.27
N GLU A 315 30.20 -0.55 14.52
CA GLU A 315 30.63 -1.50 15.55
C GLU A 315 32.04 -2.06 15.33
N THR A 316 32.67 -1.77 14.18
CA THR A 316 34.06 -2.14 13.86
C THR A 316 35.04 -0.98 14.02
N GLY A 317 34.53 0.21 14.33
CA GLY A 317 35.33 1.44 14.43
C GLY A 317 35.63 2.09 13.09
N GLN A 318 34.91 1.75 12.02
CA GLN A 318 35.05 2.41 10.71
C GLN A 318 34.07 3.58 10.57
N VAL A 319 34.53 4.66 9.94
CA VAL A 319 33.68 5.82 9.62
C VAL A 319 32.63 5.42 8.59
N VAL A 320 31.36 5.52 8.99
CA VAL A 320 30.17 5.30 8.15
C VAL A 320 29.70 6.59 7.50
N LEU A 321 29.79 7.71 8.24
CA LEU A 321 29.35 9.02 7.79
C LEU A 321 30.21 10.10 8.46
N ALA A 322 30.63 11.10 7.68
CA ALA A 322 31.24 12.33 8.17
C ALA A 322 30.64 13.50 7.38
N HIS A 323 29.85 14.35 8.02
CA HIS A 323 28.99 15.32 7.35
C HIS A 323 28.65 16.48 8.26
N ASP A 324 28.68 17.71 7.76
CA ASP A 324 28.08 18.86 8.44
C ASP A 324 26.55 18.84 8.27
N ILE A 325 25.83 19.14 9.35
CA ILE A 325 24.39 18.91 9.49
C ILE A 325 23.70 20.04 10.24
N GLY A 326 22.39 20.13 10.04
CA GLY A 326 21.50 20.86 10.92
C GLY A 326 21.03 19.98 12.07
N ILE A 327 21.02 20.52 13.29
CA ILE A 327 20.49 19.85 14.49
C ILE A 327 19.38 20.66 15.15
N ARG A 328 18.35 19.94 15.62
CA ARG A 328 17.28 20.49 16.48
C ARG A 328 16.93 19.50 17.57
N ILE A 329 16.34 19.98 18.67
CA ILE A 329 15.79 19.09 19.68
C ILE A 329 14.52 18.39 19.16
N HIS A 330 14.40 17.10 19.46
CA HIS A 330 13.24 16.24 19.16
C HIS A 330 12.43 15.94 20.43
N GLY A 331 11.11 15.74 20.28
CA GLY A 331 10.21 15.25 21.32
C GLY A 331 9.00 16.15 21.59
N GLY A 332 8.21 15.82 22.61
CA GLY A 332 7.21 16.71 23.20
C GLY A 332 7.67 17.08 24.60
N PHE A 333 7.07 16.46 25.62
CA PHE A 333 7.50 16.58 27.01
C PHE A 333 8.97 16.14 27.25
N THR A 334 9.44 15.15 26.51
CA THR A 334 10.79 14.55 26.66
C THR A 334 11.93 15.52 26.33
N ARG A 335 11.65 16.67 25.71
CA ARG A 335 12.63 17.76 25.53
C ARG A 335 13.10 18.33 26.86
N ARG A 336 12.31 18.16 27.91
CA ARG A 336 12.62 18.60 29.28
C ARG A 336 13.54 17.63 30.01
N PHE A 337 13.84 16.47 29.44
CA PHE A 337 14.74 15.50 30.08
C PHE A 337 16.19 15.99 30.00
N PRO A 338 17.07 15.51 30.90
CA PRO A 338 18.43 16.02 30.97
C PRO A 338 19.27 15.47 29.79
N GLN A 339 18.99 14.23 29.36
CA GLN A 339 19.37 13.73 28.05
C GLN A 339 18.23 14.00 27.06
N LYS A 340 18.49 14.71 25.96
CA LYS A 340 17.51 15.09 24.93
C LYS A 340 17.76 14.31 23.66
N SER A 341 16.71 14.20 22.85
CA SER A 341 16.76 13.63 21.51
C SER A 341 17.11 14.71 20.49
N PHE A 342 17.81 14.34 19.41
CA PHE A 342 18.12 15.22 18.29
C PHE A 342 17.34 14.81 17.03
N ARG A 343 16.95 15.81 16.23
CA ARG A 343 16.66 15.67 14.80
C ARG A 343 17.92 16.06 14.04
N PHE A 344 18.35 15.22 13.11
CA PHE A 344 19.43 15.51 12.18
C PHE A 344 18.86 15.83 10.80
N TYR A 345 19.41 16.86 10.16
CA TYR A 345 18.98 17.36 8.87
C TYR A 345 20.19 17.43 7.93
N ALA A 346 20.11 16.69 6.82
CA ALA A 346 20.96 16.92 5.66
C ALA A 346 20.25 17.93 4.74
N ARG A 347 20.87 19.07 4.45
CA ARG A 347 20.35 20.15 3.60
C ARG A 347 21.52 20.88 2.94
N GLY A 348 21.28 21.52 1.79
CA GLY A 348 22.32 22.22 1.02
C GLY A 348 23.08 23.29 1.82
N ALA A 349 22.39 23.94 2.78
CA ALA A 349 23.01 24.90 3.71
C ALA A 349 24.18 24.34 4.54
N TYR A 350 24.33 23.01 4.63
CA TYR A 350 25.41 22.32 5.36
C TYR A 350 26.29 21.45 4.44
N GLY A 351 26.20 21.61 3.13
CA GLY A 351 26.88 20.78 2.15
C GLY A 351 25.92 19.77 1.51
N GLN A 352 25.93 18.51 1.94
CA GLN A 352 25.11 17.47 1.27
C GLN A 352 23.64 17.49 1.75
N THR A 353 22.72 17.24 0.83
CA THR A 353 21.26 17.19 1.06
C THR A 353 20.76 15.83 1.56
N ARG A 354 21.62 14.80 1.54
CA ARG A 354 21.34 13.44 2.00
C ARG A 354 22.48 12.92 2.87
N PHE A 355 22.15 12.10 3.86
CA PHE A 355 23.07 11.21 4.56
C PHE A 355 23.32 9.98 3.68
N ASN A 356 24.40 9.98 2.91
CA ASN A 356 24.77 8.89 2.01
C ASN A 356 25.43 7.73 2.77
N ALA A 357 24.66 7.09 3.65
CA ALA A 357 25.11 5.95 4.43
C ALA A 357 23.97 5.02 4.84
N ARG A 358 24.27 3.71 4.90
CA ARG A 358 23.36 2.71 5.47
C ARG A 358 23.34 2.79 7.00
N ILE A 359 22.45 3.62 7.53
CA ILE A 359 22.29 3.81 8.98
C ILE A 359 21.63 2.60 9.65
N PHE A 360 20.67 1.95 8.98
CA PHE A 360 19.98 0.78 9.49
C PHE A 360 20.35 -0.46 8.65
N PRO A 361 21.21 -1.37 9.16
CA PRO A 361 21.70 -2.52 8.38
C PRO A 361 20.62 -3.45 7.85
N ASP A 362 19.49 -3.56 8.57
CA ASP A 362 18.37 -4.45 8.22
C ASP A 362 17.41 -3.85 7.19
N LEU A 363 17.62 -2.60 6.79
CA LEU A 363 16.81 -1.94 5.77
C LEU A 363 17.58 -1.83 4.45
N PRO A 364 16.88 -1.81 3.30
CA PRO A 364 17.52 -1.77 1.99
C PRO A 364 17.94 -0.35 1.55
N TYR A 365 18.05 0.61 2.47
CA TYR A 365 18.25 2.02 2.15
C TYR A 365 19.68 2.47 2.47
N ASP A 366 20.32 3.13 1.52
CA ASP A 366 21.68 3.67 1.63
C ASP A 366 21.70 5.20 1.77
N GLU A 367 20.54 5.85 1.79
CA GLU A 367 20.43 7.31 1.90
C GLU A 367 19.23 7.78 2.74
N TYR A 368 19.40 8.89 3.46
CA TYR A 368 18.39 9.49 4.33
C TYR A 368 18.45 11.02 4.31
N ASN A 369 17.31 11.71 4.23
CA ASN A 369 17.28 13.18 4.44
C ASN A 369 17.40 13.60 5.90
N ARG A 370 16.71 12.83 6.75
CA ARG A 370 16.42 13.21 8.13
C ARG A 370 16.43 11.97 8.99
N LEU A 371 17.05 12.10 10.16
CA LEU A 371 17.16 11.04 11.16
C LEU A 371 16.80 11.60 12.52
N ILE A 372 16.42 10.72 13.44
CA ILE A 372 16.27 11.06 14.84
C ILE A 372 17.32 10.28 15.62
N LEU A 373 18.08 10.95 16.49
CA LEU A 373 18.89 10.30 17.51
C LEU A 373 18.15 10.45 18.84
N ARG A 374 17.40 9.41 19.22
CA ARG A 374 16.41 9.41 20.30
C ARG A 374 17.02 8.96 21.62
N ASN A 375 16.62 9.59 22.72
CA ASN A 375 16.95 9.21 24.10
C ASN A 375 16.01 8.12 24.66
N SER A 376 15.26 7.42 23.82
CA SER A 376 14.21 6.46 24.22
C SER A 376 12.97 7.05 24.92
N GLY A 377 12.77 8.38 24.85
CA GLY A 377 11.55 9.04 25.30
C GLY A 377 11.22 8.83 26.78
N ASN A 378 9.96 8.52 27.11
CA ASN A 378 9.52 8.19 28.47
C ASN A 378 10.21 6.95 29.04
N ASP A 379 10.74 6.06 28.20
CA ASP A 379 11.47 4.86 28.62
C ASP A 379 12.97 5.12 28.91
N TRP A 380 13.47 6.35 28.75
CA TRP A 380 14.87 6.75 28.99
C TRP A 380 15.45 6.23 30.32
N GLY A 381 14.73 6.43 31.42
CA GLY A 381 15.14 5.97 32.76
C GLY A 381 14.71 4.54 33.11
N SER A 382 14.26 3.76 32.13
CA SER A 382 13.65 2.44 32.31
C SER A 382 14.42 1.38 31.53
N THR A 383 14.00 0.98 30.33
CA THR A 383 14.67 -0.09 29.57
C THR A 383 15.56 0.45 28.46
N MET A 384 15.30 1.68 28.00
CA MET A 384 15.94 2.33 26.84
C MET A 384 15.62 1.73 25.46
N PHE A 385 14.78 0.72 25.35
CA PHE A 385 14.44 0.09 24.06
C PHE A 385 12.98 -0.36 23.95
N ARG A 386 12.10 0.03 24.87
CA ARG A 386 10.69 -0.41 24.89
C ARG A 386 9.92 -0.09 23.62
N ASP A 387 10.07 1.14 23.13
CA ASP A 387 9.50 1.59 21.85
C ASP A 387 9.98 0.71 20.69
N ALA A 388 11.29 0.43 20.66
CA ALA A 388 11.88 -0.44 19.66
C ALA A 388 11.41 -1.89 19.77
N ALA A 389 11.20 -2.41 20.99
CA ALA A 389 10.70 -3.76 21.21
C ALA A 389 9.27 -3.92 20.68
N ALA A 390 8.38 -2.98 21.01
CA ALA A 390 7.02 -2.98 20.51
C ALA A 390 7.02 -2.91 18.98
N GLN A 391 7.70 -1.95 18.38
CA GLN A 391 7.71 -1.79 16.92
C GLN A 391 8.40 -2.96 16.19
N SER A 392 9.48 -3.52 16.73
CA SER A 392 10.16 -4.69 16.14
C SER A 392 9.28 -5.95 16.18
N LEU A 393 8.45 -6.10 17.23
CA LEU A 393 7.54 -7.23 17.37
C LEU A 393 6.54 -7.32 16.21
N VAL A 394 6.07 -6.16 15.74
CA VAL A 394 4.97 -6.00 14.77
C VAL A 394 5.41 -5.50 13.38
N ARG A 395 6.71 -5.36 13.12
CA ARG A 395 7.24 -4.91 11.81
C ARG A 395 6.72 -5.70 10.59
N HIS A 396 6.26 -6.93 10.80
CA HIS A 396 5.71 -7.81 9.76
C HIS A 396 4.22 -7.58 9.44
N LEU A 397 3.56 -6.69 10.19
CA LEU A 397 2.14 -6.34 10.03
C LEU A 397 1.95 -5.24 8.97
N ASP A 398 0.70 -4.99 8.59
CA ASP A 398 0.34 -4.16 7.43
C ASP A 398 0.43 -2.64 7.65
N PHE A 399 1.31 -2.17 8.53
CA PHE A 399 1.55 -0.75 8.82
C PHE A 399 3.03 -0.45 9.07
N ASP A 400 3.42 0.81 8.85
CA ASP A 400 4.81 1.23 8.99
C ASP A 400 5.25 1.30 10.46
N THR A 401 6.48 0.86 10.68
CA THR A 401 7.20 0.95 11.95
C THR A 401 8.53 1.65 11.73
N GLN A 402 9.07 2.33 12.75
CA GLN A 402 10.36 2.99 12.70
C GLN A 402 11.49 1.98 12.97
N ALA A 403 12.55 2.03 12.15
CA ALA A 403 13.79 1.31 12.41
C ALA A 403 14.51 1.78 13.69
N TYR A 404 15.30 0.88 14.27
CA TYR A 404 16.03 1.08 15.54
C TYR A 404 17.49 0.69 15.34
N ARG A 405 18.42 1.52 15.82
CA ARG A 405 19.82 1.13 16.03
C ARG A 405 20.37 1.88 17.24
N PRO A 406 20.77 1.20 18.34
CA PRO A 406 21.35 1.87 19.49
C PRO A 406 22.76 2.37 19.15
N ALA A 407 23.17 3.48 19.77
CA ALA A 407 24.47 4.10 19.54
C ALA A 407 24.94 4.86 20.79
N ILE A 408 26.25 5.07 20.90
CA ILE A 408 26.87 5.90 21.92
C ILE A 408 27.05 7.31 21.38
N LEU A 409 26.60 8.33 22.10
CA LEU A 409 26.78 9.73 21.70
C LEU A 409 27.92 10.39 22.48
N PHE A 410 28.75 11.15 21.77
CA PHE A 410 29.68 12.13 22.31
C PHE A 410 29.32 13.52 21.77
N ILE A 411 29.31 14.53 22.64
CA ILE A 411 29.11 15.93 22.24
C ILE A 411 30.37 16.72 22.58
N ASN A 412 30.98 17.35 21.58
CA ASN A 412 32.26 18.08 21.70
C ASN A 412 33.34 17.27 22.43
N GLY A 413 33.35 15.96 22.17
CA GLY A 413 34.30 15.03 22.76
C GLY A 413 33.96 14.54 24.16
N GLU A 414 32.79 14.83 24.75
CA GLU A 414 32.39 14.28 26.05
C GLU A 414 31.28 13.24 25.93
N TYR A 415 31.43 12.11 26.60
CA TYR A 415 30.46 11.01 26.58
C TYR A 415 29.10 11.50 27.06
N TRP A 416 28.05 11.26 26.28
CA TRP A 416 26.69 11.74 26.52
C TRP A 416 25.67 10.62 26.79
N GLY A 417 26.10 9.37 26.74
CA GLY A 417 25.24 8.20 26.99
C GLY A 417 24.74 7.50 25.73
N ILE A 418 24.01 6.42 25.96
CA ILE A 418 23.26 5.67 24.94
C ILE A 418 22.12 6.53 24.38
N HIS A 419 22.00 6.53 23.06
CA HIS A 419 20.85 6.97 22.25
C HIS A 419 20.48 5.87 21.25
N ASN A 420 19.46 6.08 20.43
CA ASN A 420 19.15 5.21 19.31
C ASN A 420 18.72 5.99 18.07
N PHE A 421 19.24 5.60 16.92
CA PHE A 421 18.75 6.07 15.63
C PHE A 421 17.33 5.57 15.41
N ARG A 422 16.46 6.47 14.92
CA ARG A 422 15.10 6.19 14.46
C ARG A 422 14.87 6.87 13.12
N GLU A 423 14.09 6.23 12.27
CA GLU A 423 13.51 6.88 11.10
C GLU A 423 12.56 8.00 11.53
N ARG A 424 12.40 9.03 10.69
CA ARG A 424 11.45 10.12 10.95
C ARG A 424 10.33 10.03 9.93
N TYR A 425 9.10 9.85 10.37
CA TYR A 425 7.94 10.05 9.49
C TYR A 425 7.79 11.54 9.15
N ASP A 426 7.99 11.80 7.88
CA ASP A 426 7.67 13.03 7.17
C ASP A 426 7.60 12.70 5.66
N ARG A 427 7.39 13.71 4.83
CA ARG A 427 7.31 13.54 3.38
C ARG A 427 8.52 12.82 2.76
N HIS A 428 9.72 12.96 3.31
CA HIS A 428 10.93 12.31 2.79
C HIS A 428 11.00 10.82 3.15
N TYR A 429 10.40 10.42 4.27
CA TYR A 429 10.21 9.01 4.57
C TYR A 429 9.29 8.35 3.54
N LEU A 430 8.15 8.99 3.24
CA LEU A 430 7.19 8.46 2.28
C LEU A 430 7.78 8.40 0.87
N GLU A 431 8.50 9.44 0.44
CA GLU A 431 9.28 9.44 -0.80
C GLU A 431 10.23 8.23 -0.87
N ARG A 432 11.04 7.99 0.16
CA ARG A 432 11.99 6.87 0.18
C ARG A 432 11.31 5.50 0.18
N VAL A 433 10.26 5.33 0.99
CA VAL A 433 9.65 4.01 1.25
C VAL A 433 8.62 3.63 0.20
N TYR A 434 7.84 4.60 -0.28
CA TYR A 434 6.76 4.38 -1.24
C TYR A 434 7.06 4.91 -2.63
N GLY A 435 8.11 5.72 -2.83
CA GLY A 435 8.41 6.32 -4.14
C GLY A 435 7.39 7.36 -4.56
N VAL A 436 6.71 8.00 -3.60
CA VAL A 436 5.70 9.04 -3.85
C VAL A 436 6.35 10.42 -3.92
N ASP A 437 5.71 11.35 -4.65
CA ASP A 437 6.13 12.75 -4.65
C ASP A 437 5.96 13.37 -3.24
N PRO A 438 7.03 13.83 -2.58
CA PRO A 438 6.97 14.39 -1.23
C PRO A 438 6.12 15.67 -1.11
N ASP A 439 5.81 16.36 -2.22
CA ASP A 439 4.92 17.53 -2.20
C ASP A 439 3.44 17.16 -2.38
N ASN A 440 3.15 15.90 -2.68
CA ASN A 440 1.80 15.42 -2.98
C ASN A 440 1.22 14.46 -1.92
N VAL A 441 1.68 14.57 -0.68
CA VAL A 441 1.19 13.76 0.45
C VAL A 441 0.49 14.61 1.49
N ASP A 442 -0.54 14.05 2.12
CA ASP A 442 -1.09 14.58 3.37
C ASP A 442 -0.55 13.73 4.53
N ILE A 443 -0.06 14.38 5.59
CA ILE A 443 0.32 13.73 6.84
C ILE A 443 -0.36 14.47 7.98
N LEU A 444 -1.14 13.74 8.75
CA LEU A 444 -1.87 14.24 9.91
C LEU A 444 -1.36 13.55 11.18
N THR A 445 -1.59 14.20 12.32
CA THR A 445 -1.19 13.73 13.65
C THR A 445 -2.26 14.02 14.68
N ASP A 446 -2.19 13.34 15.83
CA ASP A 446 -3.14 13.47 16.93
C ASP A 446 -4.59 13.37 16.39
N VAL A 447 -5.45 14.32 16.75
CA VAL A 447 -6.85 14.40 16.33
C VAL A 447 -7.01 15.27 15.07
N GLY A 448 -6.28 14.93 14.01
CA GLY A 448 -6.44 15.50 12.66
C GLY A 448 -5.58 16.74 12.39
N GLN A 449 -4.55 16.99 13.19
CA GLN A 449 -3.68 18.15 13.01
C GLN A 449 -2.75 17.95 11.81
N VAL A 450 -2.63 18.97 10.96
CA VAL A 450 -1.79 18.93 9.76
C VAL A 450 -0.31 19.00 10.10
N LYS A 451 0.46 17.99 9.67
CA LYS A 451 1.94 18.00 9.64
C LYS A 451 2.48 18.36 8.25
N GLU A 452 1.86 17.84 7.20
CA GLU A 452 2.18 18.10 5.78
C GLU A 452 0.85 18.05 4.98
N GLY A 453 0.74 18.83 3.89
CA GLY A 453 -0.46 18.84 3.04
C GLY A 453 -1.66 19.57 3.66
N ASP A 454 -2.85 18.97 3.57
CA ASP A 454 -4.08 19.47 4.20
C ASP A 454 -4.91 18.35 4.85
N ASP A 455 -6.02 18.71 5.50
CA ASP A 455 -6.91 17.79 6.22
C ASP A 455 -8.27 17.57 5.54
N LEU A 456 -8.45 18.04 4.31
CA LEU A 456 -9.78 18.09 3.66
C LEU A 456 -10.36 16.69 3.46
N HIS A 457 -9.59 15.77 2.87
CA HIS A 457 -10.05 14.40 2.63
C HIS A 457 -10.22 13.60 3.94
N TYR A 458 -9.52 13.96 5.01
CA TYR A 458 -9.73 13.33 6.31
C TYR A 458 -11.04 13.80 6.94
N LYS A 459 -11.35 15.09 6.86
CA LYS A 459 -12.65 15.62 7.29
C LYS A 459 -13.80 14.98 6.50
N GLU A 460 -13.63 14.78 5.19
CA GLU A 460 -14.60 14.05 4.37
C GLU A 460 -14.82 12.61 4.88
N LEU A 461 -13.75 11.90 5.27
CA LEU A 461 -13.87 10.58 5.90
C LEU A 461 -14.65 10.64 7.21
N LEU A 462 -14.30 11.57 8.12
CA LEU A 462 -14.99 11.70 9.41
C LEU A 462 -16.47 12.10 9.25
N ASP A 463 -16.76 13.01 8.31
CA ASP A 463 -18.13 13.42 7.97
C ASP A 463 -18.90 12.26 7.35
N PHE A 464 -18.29 11.47 6.46
CA PHE A 464 -18.91 10.28 5.89
C PHE A 464 -19.27 9.27 6.99
N LEU A 465 -18.32 8.92 7.86
CA LEU A 465 -18.54 7.97 8.95
C LEU A 465 -19.61 8.44 9.95
N SER A 466 -19.75 9.75 10.15
CA SER A 466 -20.70 10.32 11.11
C SER A 466 -22.12 10.47 10.56
N ASN A 467 -22.26 10.65 9.25
CA ASN A 467 -23.53 10.98 8.61
C ASN A 467 -24.16 9.82 7.83
N ASN A 468 -23.53 8.64 7.79
CA ASN A 468 -24.06 7.44 7.14
C ASN A 468 -24.32 6.31 8.14
N ASP A 469 -25.19 5.38 7.77
CA ASP A 469 -25.46 4.17 8.55
C ASP A 469 -24.30 3.18 8.40
N MET A 470 -23.32 3.28 9.29
CA MET A 470 -22.14 2.41 9.29
C MET A 470 -22.43 0.97 9.71
N GLY A 471 -23.69 0.60 10.01
CA GLY A 471 -24.10 -0.80 10.11
C GLY A 471 -24.30 -1.46 8.73
N SER A 472 -24.46 -0.68 7.66
CA SER A 472 -24.67 -1.16 6.29
C SER A 472 -23.35 -1.56 5.60
N ASP A 473 -23.41 -2.64 4.81
CA ASP A 473 -22.28 -3.09 3.98
C ASP A 473 -21.90 -2.06 2.91
N ASP A 474 -22.86 -1.38 2.29
CA ASP A 474 -22.59 -0.34 1.28
C ASP A 474 -21.80 0.84 1.88
N ALA A 475 -22.16 1.27 3.09
CA ALA A 475 -21.47 2.36 3.77
C ALA A 475 -20.06 1.93 4.22
N TYR A 476 -19.93 0.69 4.70
CA TYR A 476 -18.64 0.11 5.05
C TYR A 476 -17.70 -0.01 3.83
N ASP A 477 -18.21 -0.54 2.71
CA ASP A 477 -17.45 -0.67 1.46
C ASP A 477 -16.98 0.69 0.94
N GLN A 478 -17.84 1.72 1.04
CA GLN A 478 -17.47 3.09 0.68
C GLN A 478 -16.38 3.64 1.62
N ALA A 479 -16.45 3.40 2.93
CA ALA A 479 -15.37 3.80 3.85
C ALA A 479 -14.05 3.09 3.52
N ALA A 480 -14.09 1.83 3.09
CA ALA A 480 -12.91 1.07 2.66
C ALA A 480 -12.23 1.64 1.39
N THR A 481 -12.92 2.49 0.62
CA THR A 481 -12.30 3.25 -0.49
C THR A 481 -11.54 4.49 -0.01
N MET A 482 -11.79 4.97 1.21
CA MET A 482 -11.18 6.18 1.77
C MET A 482 -10.01 5.86 2.72
N MET A 483 -10.02 4.67 3.33
CA MET A 483 -9.00 4.21 4.27
C MET A 483 -8.64 2.74 4.08
N ASP A 484 -7.41 2.38 4.43
CA ASP A 484 -6.94 1.00 4.35
C ASP A 484 -7.34 0.20 5.61
N ILE A 485 -8.41 -0.59 5.50
CA ILE A 485 -9.00 -1.33 6.64
C ILE A 485 -8.01 -2.33 7.26
N ASN A 486 -7.21 -3.03 6.46
CA ASN A 486 -6.27 -4.02 6.99
C ASN A 486 -5.14 -3.36 7.78
N ASN A 487 -4.60 -2.25 7.24
CA ASN A 487 -3.64 -1.41 7.95
C ASN A 487 -4.21 -0.93 9.31
N PHE A 488 -5.47 -0.48 9.32
CA PHE A 488 -6.15 -0.02 10.53
C PHE A 488 -6.35 -1.14 11.56
N LEU A 489 -6.83 -2.31 11.13
CA LEU A 489 -7.03 -3.49 12.00
C LEU A 489 -5.72 -3.94 12.65
N ASP A 490 -4.64 -4.06 11.86
CA ASP A 490 -3.33 -4.44 12.36
C ASP A 490 -2.78 -3.42 13.37
N TYR A 491 -2.91 -2.13 13.02
CA TYR A 491 -2.45 -1.03 13.87
C TYR A 491 -3.18 -1.03 15.23
N TYR A 492 -4.51 -1.14 15.24
CA TYR A 492 -5.31 -1.17 16.46
C TYR A 492 -5.04 -2.42 17.29
N ALA A 493 -4.99 -3.61 16.68
CA ALA A 493 -4.69 -4.85 17.39
C ALA A 493 -3.32 -4.81 18.08
N ALA A 494 -2.32 -4.21 17.44
CA ALA A 494 -1.01 -3.99 18.03
C ALA A 494 -1.06 -3.03 19.23
N GLN A 495 -1.70 -1.86 19.10
CA GLN A 495 -1.83 -0.90 20.20
C GLN A 495 -2.61 -1.47 21.40
N ILE A 496 -3.67 -2.26 21.14
CA ILE A 496 -4.44 -2.97 22.15
C ILE A 496 -3.55 -3.96 22.90
N TYR A 497 -2.80 -4.81 22.19
CA TYR A 497 -1.90 -5.75 22.84
C TYR A 497 -0.85 -5.02 23.70
N PHE A 498 -0.24 -3.97 23.15
CA PHE A 498 0.77 -3.17 23.84
C PHE A 498 0.27 -2.41 25.07
N ALA A 499 -1.04 -2.25 25.23
CA ALA A 499 -1.65 -1.46 26.29
C ALA A 499 -1.05 -0.05 26.36
N ASN A 500 -0.92 0.59 25.19
CA ASN A 500 -0.36 1.93 25.09
C ASN A 500 -1.34 2.96 25.66
N ASN A 501 -1.04 3.47 26.86
CA ASN A 501 -1.94 4.34 27.60
C ASN A 501 -1.85 5.84 27.23
N ASP A 502 -1.06 6.17 26.22
CA ASP A 502 -0.87 7.54 25.70
C ASP A 502 -1.52 7.77 24.33
N TRP A 503 -2.14 6.74 23.77
CA TRP A 503 -2.84 6.67 22.47
C TRP A 503 -4.33 6.34 22.73
N PRO A 504 -5.36 6.71 21.93
CA PRO A 504 -5.32 7.23 20.55
C PRO A 504 -5.42 8.74 20.37
N GLY A 505 -5.52 9.53 21.45
CA GLY A 505 -5.59 10.99 21.34
C GLY A 505 -4.26 11.66 20.97
N ASN A 506 -3.15 10.98 21.22
CA ASN A 506 -1.78 11.39 20.89
C ASN A 506 -1.00 10.19 20.31
N ASN A 507 0.24 10.41 19.88
CA ASN A 507 1.17 9.37 19.39
C ASN A 507 0.56 8.54 18.25
N ILE A 508 -0.07 9.24 17.31
CA ILE A 508 -0.75 8.70 16.15
C ILE A 508 -0.46 9.61 14.97
N ASP A 509 -0.02 9.01 13.86
CA ASP A 509 0.20 9.68 12.59
C ASP A 509 -0.55 8.87 11.53
N TYR A 510 -1.11 9.55 10.54
CA TYR A 510 -1.72 8.91 9.39
C TYR A 510 -1.46 9.73 8.14
N TRP A 511 -1.36 9.04 7.01
CA TRP A 511 -0.97 9.64 5.74
C TRP A 511 -1.79 9.11 4.57
N ARG A 512 -1.80 9.87 3.48
CA ARG A 512 -2.27 9.45 2.16
C ARG A 512 -1.49 10.13 1.04
N LEU A 513 -1.50 9.53 -0.14
CA LEU A 513 -1.16 10.21 -1.39
C LEU A 513 -2.37 11.01 -1.88
N ARG A 514 -2.17 12.24 -2.38
CA ARG A 514 -3.25 13.11 -2.86
C ARG A 514 -3.70 12.76 -4.28
N VAL A 515 -4.28 11.56 -4.42
CA VAL A 515 -4.87 11.04 -5.66
C VAL A 515 -6.26 10.45 -5.38
N PRO A 516 -7.13 10.32 -6.39
CA PRO A 516 -8.37 9.55 -6.28
C PRO A 516 -8.10 8.08 -5.93
N TYR A 517 -9.09 7.41 -5.34
CA TYR A 517 -8.99 5.98 -5.06
C TYR A 517 -8.81 5.16 -6.33
N ASP A 518 -7.80 4.29 -6.34
CA ASP A 518 -7.56 3.29 -7.39
C ASP A 518 -7.32 1.91 -6.75
N PRO A 519 -8.27 0.97 -6.88
CA PRO A 519 -8.14 -0.38 -6.30
C PRO A 519 -7.03 -1.23 -6.96
N HIS A 520 -6.49 -0.80 -8.09
CA HIS A 520 -5.42 -1.49 -8.82
C HIS A 520 -4.04 -0.87 -8.59
N ALA A 521 -3.96 0.26 -7.90
CA ALA A 521 -2.69 0.89 -7.56
C ALA A 521 -1.91 0.09 -6.50
N ALA A 522 -0.59 0.24 -6.51
CA ALA A 522 0.25 -0.34 -5.48
C ALA A 522 -0.06 0.26 -4.10
N LYS A 523 0.29 -0.45 -3.03
CA LYS A 523 0.15 0.05 -1.65
C LYS A 523 0.83 1.42 -1.52
N GLY A 524 0.11 2.38 -0.96
CA GLY A 524 0.58 3.78 -0.81
C GLY A 524 0.31 4.68 -2.02
N HIS A 525 -0.16 4.13 -3.15
CA HIS A 525 -0.46 4.88 -4.39
C HIS A 525 -1.95 4.96 -4.71
N ASP A 526 -2.81 4.41 -3.86
CA ASP A 526 -4.24 4.24 -4.07
C ASP A 526 -5.11 5.33 -3.41
N GLY A 527 -4.53 6.42 -2.91
CA GLY A 527 -5.28 7.54 -2.32
C GLY A 527 -5.88 7.33 -0.92
N ARG A 528 -5.75 6.13 -0.34
CA ARG A 528 -6.33 5.77 0.98
C ARG A 528 -5.49 6.22 2.17
N TRP A 529 -6.16 6.57 3.27
CA TRP A 529 -5.53 6.84 4.57
C TRP A 529 -4.93 5.59 5.21
N ARG A 530 -3.73 5.74 5.79
CA ARG A 530 -2.97 4.69 6.50
C ARG A 530 -2.34 5.21 7.77
N TRP A 531 -2.33 4.41 8.82
CA TRP A 531 -1.77 4.72 10.13
C TRP A 531 -0.31 4.29 10.23
N LEU A 532 0.47 5.11 10.93
CA LEU A 532 1.91 4.97 11.13
C LEU A 532 2.19 4.81 12.63
N MET A 533 2.91 3.75 13.01
CA MET A 533 3.24 3.51 14.42
C MET A 533 4.49 4.29 14.83
N PHE A 534 4.36 5.16 15.83
CA PHE A 534 5.48 5.79 16.51
C PHE A 534 5.16 6.06 17.99
N ASP A 535 6.20 6.30 18.78
CA ASP A 535 6.10 6.70 20.19
C ASP A 535 5.21 5.77 21.05
N VAL A 536 5.60 4.49 21.08
CA VAL A 536 4.95 3.44 21.88
C VAL A 536 5.75 3.11 23.14
N ASP A 537 6.45 4.09 23.72
CA ASP A 537 7.27 3.91 24.93
C ASP A 537 6.46 3.81 26.23
N ARG A 538 5.15 4.10 26.20
CA ARG A 538 4.20 3.87 27.31
C ARG A 538 3.41 2.56 27.16
N SER A 539 4.10 1.49 26.74
CA SER A 539 3.54 0.17 26.46
C SER A 539 4.22 -0.98 27.23
N LEU A 540 3.79 -2.23 27.01
CA LEU A 540 4.46 -3.46 27.46
C LEU A 540 4.74 -3.47 28.97
N GLY A 541 3.74 -3.08 29.76
CA GLY A 541 3.84 -3.05 31.23
C GLY A 541 4.50 -1.78 31.80
N PHE A 542 4.65 -0.72 31.00
CA PHE A 542 5.07 0.59 31.52
C PHE A 542 4.09 1.06 32.59
N VAL A 543 4.60 1.30 33.81
CA VAL A 543 3.79 1.70 34.99
C VAL A 543 2.60 0.76 35.19
N ASN A 544 2.84 -0.56 35.11
CA ASN A 544 1.84 -1.62 35.31
C ASN A 544 0.64 -1.57 34.34
N SER A 545 0.83 -1.09 33.10
CA SER A 545 -0.26 -1.02 32.10
C SER A 545 -0.75 -2.38 31.59
N TYR A 546 -0.17 -3.51 32.01
CA TYR A 546 -0.47 -4.84 31.47
C TYR A 546 -1.95 -5.26 31.63
N ASN A 547 -2.65 -4.74 32.65
CA ASN A 547 -4.07 -5.00 32.90
C ASN A 547 -4.99 -3.85 32.46
N LEU A 548 -4.48 -2.85 31.74
CA LEU A 548 -5.33 -1.77 31.22
C LEU A 548 -6.37 -2.35 30.25
N ASN A 549 -7.64 -2.06 30.52
CA ASN A 549 -8.73 -2.35 29.59
C ASN A 549 -8.65 -1.38 28.42
N MET A 550 -8.06 -1.87 27.32
CA MET A 550 -7.89 -1.06 26.12
C MET A 550 -9.20 -0.90 25.36
N MET A 551 -10.18 -1.81 25.51
CA MET A 551 -11.48 -1.64 24.87
C MET A 551 -12.18 -0.41 25.43
N ASP A 552 -12.30 -0.31 26.76
CA ASP A 552 -12.88 0.88 27.42
C ASP A 552 -12.14 2.18 27.08
N HIS A 553 -10.81 2.09 26.86
CA HIS A 553 -9.97 3.24 26.57
C HIS A 553 -10.13 3.77 25.13
N ILE A 554 -10.49 2.89 24.18
CA ILE A 554 -10.56 3.19 22.74
C ILE A 554 -11.97 3.23 22.17
N THR A 555 -13.00 3.08 23.01
CA THR A 555 -14.41 3.22 22.60
C THR A 555 -15.11 4.20 23.53
N ASP A 556 -15.10 5.50 23.19
CA ASP A 556 -15.73 6.54 24.02
C ASP A 556 -16.65 7.51 23.28
N ASP A 557 -16.97 7.22 22.01
CA ASP A 557 -17.77 8.07 21.10
C ASP A 557 -17.22 9.50 20.96
N GLY A 558 -15.93 9.67 21.25
CA GLY A 558 -15.20 10.92 21.18
C GLY A 558 -14.47 11.10 19.84
N PRO A 559 -14.02 12.32 19.52
CA PRO A 559 -13.28 12.59 18.28
C PRO A 559 -12.02 11.72 18.10
N ARG A 560 -11.41 11.24 19.19
CA ARG A 560 -10.20 10.39 19.14
C ARG A 560 -10.48 8.92 18.83
N THR A 561 -11.72 8.45 19.02
CA THR A 561 -12.13 7.04 18.80
C THR A 561 -13.12 6.90 17.64
N LEU A 562 -13.66 8.01 17.14
CA LEU A 562 -14.74 8.06 16.15
C LEU A 562 -14.62 7.04 15.02
N VAL A 563 -13.44 6.92 14.40
CA VAL A 563 -13.23 5.99 13.28
C VAL A 563 -13.52 4.54 13.71
N LEU A 564 -12.95 4.10 14.85
CA LEU A 564 -13.19 2.75 15.35
C LEU A 564 -14.66 2.58 15.77
N ASP A 565 -15.20 3.53 16.53
CA ASP A 565 -16.58 3.46 17.06
C ASP A 565 -17.60 3.28 15.94
N ARG A 566 -17.42 4.01 14.82
CA ARG A 566 -18.31 3.93 13.66
C ARG A 566 -18.12 2.63 12.89
N LEU A 567 -16.89 2.15 12.71
CA LEU A 567 -16.63 0.89 12.01
C LEU A 567 -17.13 -0.33 12.81
N LEU A 568 -17.07 -0.31 14.15
CA LEU A 568 -17.58 -1.39 15.01
C LEU A 568 -19.10 -1.61 14.91
N LEU A 569 -19.85 -0.68 14.29
CA LEU A 569 -21.27 -0.84 14.01
C LEU A 569 -21.51 -1.87 12.88
N ASN A 570 -20.56 -2.03 11.95
CA ASN A 570 -20.65 -3.05 10.91
C ASN A 570 -20.28 -4.43 11.48
N GLU A 571 -21.11 -5.43 11.21
CA GLU A 571 -20.93 -6.78 11.77
C GLU A 571 -19.66 -7.47 11.24
N GLN A 572 -19.39 -7.36 9.94
CA GLN A 572 -18.22 -7.96 9.32
C GLN A 572 -16.93 -7.35 9.87
N PHE A 573 -16.85 -6.02 9.93
CA PHE A 573 -15.69 -5.34 10.54
C PHE A 573 -15.49 -5.74 12.00
N ARG A 574 -16.58 -5.80 12.79
CA ARG A 574 -16.52 -6.22 14.19
C ARG A 574 -15.96 -7.64 14.34
N TYR A 575 -16.40 -8.58 13.51
CA TYR A 575 -15.83 -9.94 13.51
C TYR A 575 -14.37 -9.96 13.08
N ASP A 576 -14.01 -9.22 12.04
CA ASP A 576 -12.61 -9.13 11.59
C ASP A 576 -11.71 -8.51 12.66
N PHE A 577 -12.19 -7.50 13.39
CA PHE A 577 -11.48 -6.89 14.51
C PHE A 577 -11.25 -7.89 15.66
N ILE A 578 -12.28 -8.62 16.07
CA ILE A 578 -12.17 -9.63 17.14
C ILE A 578 -11.25 -10.77 16.70
N ASN A 579 -11.46 -11.31 15.50
CA ASN A 579 -10.66 -12.38 14.95
C ASN A 579 -9.21 -11.96 14.74
N ARG A 580 -8.93 -10.73 14.30
CA ARG A 580 -7.56 -10.27 14.11
C ARG A 580 -6.78 -10.19 15.42
N ASN A 581 -7.42 -9.73 16.51
CA ASN A 581 -6.82 -9.79 17.83
C ASN A 581 -6.53 -11.25 18.26
N ALA A 582 -7.47 -12.18 18.03
CA ALA A 582 -7.26 -13.61 18.32
C ALA A 582 -6.13 -14.22 17.48
N ASP A 583 -6.08 -13.93 16.17
CA ASP A 583 -5.05 -14.38 15.24
C ASP A 583 -3.65 -14.03 15.74
N LEU A 584 -3.44 -12.77 16.16
CA LEU A 584 -2.15 -12.30 16.66
C LEU A 584 -1.80 -12.88 18.04
N LEU A 585 -2.78 -13.07 18.93
CA LEU A 585 -2.58 -13.75 20.22
C LEU A 585 -2.18 -15.22 20.05
N ASN A 586 -2.59 -15.87 18.97
CA ASN A 586 -2.18 -17.25 18.64
C ASN A 586 -0.86 -17.33 17.85
N SER A 587 -0.20 -16.20 17.56
CA SER A 587 1.00 -16.15 16.71
C SER A 587 2.01 -15.09 17.17
N ALA A 588 1.94 -13.87 16.61
CA ALA A 588 2.90 -12.80 16.83
C ALA A 588 3.07 -12.43 18.31
N PHE A 589 2.03 -12.58 19.13
CA PHE A 589 1.99 -12.18 20.54
C PHE A 589 2.13 -13.34 21.53
N LEU A 590 2.60 -14.51 21.06
CA LEU A 590 2.96 -15.60 21.96
C LEU A 590 4.05 -15.14 22.95
N PRO A 591 3.91 -15.41 24.27
CA PRO A 591 4.82 -14.89 25.28
C PRO A 591 6.30 -15.16 24.99
N ASP A 592 6.64 -16.38 24.56
CA ASP A 592 8.03 -16.76 24.28
C ASP A 592 8.63 -15.97 23.12
N ARG A 593 7.86 -15.69 22.07
CA ARG A 593 8.30 -14.84 20.96
C ARG A 593 8.55 -13.41 21.42
N VAL A 594 7.63 -12.86 22.22
CA VAL A 594 7.76 -11.48 22.73
C VAL A 594 9.01 -11.34 23.61
N LYS A 595 9.24 -12.32 24.50
CA LYS A 595 10.46 -12.38 25.33
C LYS A 595 11.73 -12.51 24.49
N GLN A 596 11.72 -13.29 23.40
CA GLN A 596 12.85 -13.39 22.47
C GLN A 596 13.18 -12.05 21.80
N VAL A 597 12.16 -11.30 21.35
CA VAL A 597 12.38 -9.95 20.78
C VAL A 597 12.96 -9.00 21.83
N ILE A 598 12.42 -9.01 23.05
CA ILE A 598 12.95 -8.21 24.18
C ILE A 598 14.42 -8.55 24.43
N ASP A 599 14.77 -9.83 24.49
CA ASP A 599 16.15 -10.27 24.72
C ASP A 599 17.10 -9.86 23.59
N SER A 600 16.66 -9.95 22.34
CA SER A 600 17.46 -9.53 21.19
C SER A 600 17.86 -8.05 21.24
N LEU A 601 17.00 -7.19 21.79
CA LEU A 601 17.27 -5.76 21.94
C LEU A 601 17.99 -5.41 23.25
N LYS A 602 17.81 -6.22 24.30
CA LYS A 602 18.56 -6.10 25.57
C LYS A 602 20.04 -6.37 25.32
N THR A 603 20.37 -7.45 24.59
CA THR A 603 21.73 -7.98 24.49
C THR A 603 22.79 -6.95 24.08
N PRO A 604 22.60 -6.13 23.02
CA PRO A 604 23.58 -5.12 22.63
C PRO A 604 23.80 -3.99 23.66
N LEU A 605 22.85 -3.76 24.57
CA LEU A 605 22.95 -2.70 25.58
C LEU A 605 23.65 -3.14 26.86
N VAL A 606 23.75 -4.45 27.11
CA VAL A 606 24.33 -5.01 28.36
C VAL A 606 25.75 -4.48 28.65
N PRO A 607 26.69 -4.41 27.67
CA PRO A 607 28.03 -3.90 27.94
C PRO A 607 28.05 -2.40 28.26
N GLU A 608 27.08 -1.64 27.73
CA GLU A 608 27.14 -0.17 27.68
C GLU A 608 26.30 0.52 28.76
N ILE A 609 25.29 -0.16 29.30
CA ILE A 609 24.32 0.44 30.23
C ILE A 609 24.97 0.93 31.53
N GLY A 610 26.09 0.34 31.94
CA GLY A 610 26.84 0.75 33.12
C GLY A 610 27.32 2.20 33.04
N GLU A 611 28.01 2.57 31.95
CA GLU A 611 28.54 3.94 31.75
C GLU A 611 27.40 4.96 31.59
N HIS A 612 26.29 4.57 30.95
CA HIS A 612 25.10 5.43 30.86
C HIS A 612 24.57 5.75 32.27
N ILE A 613 24.44 4.74 33.13
CA ILE A 613 23.97 4.89 34.52
C ILE A 613 24.93 5.76 35.32
N GLU A 614 26.25 5.57 35.18
CA GLU A 614 27.25 6.37 35.89
C GLU A 614 27.13 7.86 35.55
N ARG A 615 26.91 8.19 34.27
CA ARG A 615 26.71 9.57 33.84
C ARG A 615 25.39 10.15 34.35
N TRP A 616 24.28 9.45 34.10
CA TRP A 616 22.94 10.02 34.25
C TRP A 616 22.27 9.72 35.59
N TRP A 617 22.87 8.85 36.40
CA TRP A 617 22.33 8.33 37.65
C TRP A 617 21.01 7.56 37.50
N TRP A 618 20.61 7.28 36.26
CA TRP A 618 19.40 6.58 35.88
C TRP A 618 19.65 5.70 34.64
N PRO A 619 19.06 4.49 34.57
CA PRO A 619 18.39 3.74 35.65
C PRO A 619 19.22 3.64 36.95
N LEU A 620 18.58 3.46 38.11
CA LEU A 620 19.28 3.54 39.42
C LEU A 620 20.50 2.62 39.59
N SER A 621 20.51 1.49 38.89
CA SER A 621 21.60 0.51 38.85
C SER A 621 21.36 -0.45 37.69
N VAL A 622 22.37 -1.24 37.33
CA VAL A 622 22.21 -2.32 36.33
C VAL A 622 21.11 -3.29 36.77
N SER A 623 21.07 -3.69 38.04
CA SER A 623 20.01 -4.56 38.57
C SER A 623 18.62 -3.93 38.49
N HIS A 624 18.51 -2.62 38.71
CA HIS A 624 17.24 -1.91 38.52
C HIS A 624 16.84 -1.85 37.03
N TRP A 625 17.79 -1.65 36.11
CA TRP A 625 17.53 -1.74 34.67
C TRP A 625 17.04 -3.15 34.28
N GLU A 626 17.68 -4.20 34.78
CA GLU A 626 17.26 -5.58 34.53
C GLU A 626 15.84 -5.85 35.04
N GLN A 627 15.50 -5.35 36.24
CA GLN A 627 14.14 -5.44 36.77
C GLN A 627 13.11 -4.75 35.84
N ARG A 628 13.47 -3.63 35.21
CA ARG A 628 12.59 -2.95 34.23
C ARG A 628 12.38 -3.78 32.97
N VAL A 629 13.40 -4.52 32.54
CA VAL A 629 13.29 -5.47 31.43
C VAL A 629 12.42 -6.67 31.83
N ASP A 630 12.59 -7.20 33.04
CA ASP A 630 11.77 -8.31 33.55
C ASP A 630 10.29 -7.92 33.65
N ASN A 631 9.98 -6.65 33.98
CA ASN A 631 8.60 -6.15 33.95
C ASN A 631 7.98 -6.23 32.54
N MET A 632 8.75 -5.99 31.48
CA MET A 632 8.27 -6.18 30.10
C MET A 632 7.98 -7.65 29.81
N LYS A 633 8.86 -8.55 30.23
CA LYS A 633 8.68 -9.99 30.04
C LYS A 633 7.48 -10.53 30.81
N ASN A 634 7.30 -10.08 32.05
CA ASN A 634 6.12 -10.40 32.85
C ASN A 634 4.82 -9.89 32.19
N SER A 635 4.85 -8.70 31.58
CA SER A 635 3.73 -8.22 30.77
C SER A 635 3.44 -9.14 29.59
N ALA A 636 4.46 -9.70 28.93
CA ALA A 636 4.25 -10.63 27.82
C ALA A 636 3.53 -11.92 28.25
N ASP A 637 3.81 -12.43 29.45
CA ASP A 637 3.17 -13.64 29.98
C ASP A 637 1.70 -13.40 30.38
N ILE A 638 1.38 -12.23 30.94
CA ILE A 638 0.06 -11.96 31.53
C ILE A 638 -0.88 -11.21 30.56
N ARG A 639 -0.36 -10.38 29.65
CA ARG A 639 -1.17 -9.52 28.78
C ARG A 639 -2.16 -10.30 27.89
N PRO A 640 -1.81 -11.46 27.28
CA PRO A 640 -2.75 -12.21 26.45
C PRO A 640 -4.08 -12.56 27.13
N SER A 641 -4.08 -12.91 28.42
CA SER A 641 -5.31 -13.26 29.13
C SER A 641 -6.20 -12.04 29.33
N TYR A 642 -5.63 -10.88 29.69
CA TYR A 642 -6.38 -9.63 29.82
C TYR A 642 -6.97 -9.16 28.49
N VAL A 643 -6.22 -9.25 27.39
CA VAL A 643 -6.76 -8.88 26.06
C VAL A 643 -7.99 -9.74 25.72
N ARG A 644 -7.92 -11.05 25.99
CA ARG A 644 -9.08 -11.96 25.79
C ARG A 644 -10.26 -11.59 26.67
N GLU A 645 -10.01 -11.41 27.97
CA GLU A 645 -11.04 -11.04 28.94
C GLU A 645 -11.75 -9.74 28.53
N HIS A 646 -10.99 -8.68 28.26
CA HIS A 646 -11.55 -7.37 27.90
C HIS A 646 -12.33 -7.40 26.58
N ILE A 647 -11.86 -8.12 25.56
CA ILE A 647 -12.60 -8.26 24.29
C ILE A 647 -13.89 -9.06 24.53
N ARG A 648 -13.84 -10.15 25.29
CA ARG A 648 -15.01 -10.98 25.60
C ARG A 648 -16.08 -10.17 26.35
N GLU A 649 -15.67 -9.42 27.37
CA GLU A 649 -16.57 -8.58 28.16
C GLU A 649 -17.18 -7.44 27.32
N HIS A 650 -16.36 -6.73 26.54
CA HIS A 650 -16.81 -5.60 25.75
C HIS A 650 -17.85 -5.99 24.70
N PHE A 651 -17.65 -7.12 24.02
CA PHE A 651 -18.57 -7.60 22.98
C PHE A 651 -19.62 -8.61 23.48
N ASN A 652 -19.64 -8.93 24.79
CA ASN A 652 -20.51 -9.94 25.38
C ASN A 652 -20.45 -11.29 24.62
N LEU A 653 -19.23 -11.80 24.44
CA LEU A 653 -18.96 -13.04 23.70
C LEU A 653 -19.04 -14.28 24.62
N ASP A 654 -19.28 -15.44 24.01
CA ASP A 654 -19.24 -16.72 24.72
C ASP A 654 -17.81 -17.11 25.13
N ASP A 655 -17.69 -18.21 25.88
CA ASP A 655 -16.41 -18.77 26.29
C ASP A 655 -15.51 -19.11 25.09
N ASP A 656 -14.20 -19.02 25.33
CA ASP A 656 -13.19 -19.35 24.33
C ASP A 656 -13.31 -20.81 23.86
N ARG A 657 -13.00 -21.02 22.58
CA ARG A 657 -13.00 -22.32 21.92
C ARG A 657 -11.67 -22.59 21.22
N THR A 658 -11.36 -23.87 21.05
CA THR A 658 -10.13 -24.32 20.40
C THR A 658 -10.40 -24.71 18.96
N ILE A 659 -9.65 -24.12 18.03
CA ILE A 659 -9.67 -24.50 16.62
C ILE A 659 -8.34 -25.18 16.32
N THR A 660 -8.41 -26.46 15.98
CA THR A 660 -7.27 -27.27 15.53
C THR A 660 -7.35 -27.47 14.03
N VAL A 661 -6.34 -27.03 13.31
CA VAL A 661 -6.20 -27.24 11.87
C VAL A 661 -5.06 -28.18 11.54
N ASP A 662 -5.29 -29.07 10.58
CA ASP A 662 -4.29 -30.00 10.05
C ASP A 662 -4.36 -30.00 8.52
N VAL A 663 -3.34 -30.55 7.89
CA VAL A 663 -3.30 -30.80 6.45
C VAL A 663 -2.92 -32.25 6.19
N GLN A 664 -3.42 -32.84 5.10
CA GLN A 664 -3.05 -34.21 4.74
C GLN A 664 -1.53 -34.39 4.65
N GLN A 665 -0.84 -33.45 3.99
CA GLN A 665 0.60 -33.40 3.84
C GLN A 665 1.04 -31.92 3.70
N PRO A 666 1.92 -31.38 4.56
CA PRO A 666 2.35 -29.98 4.49
C PRO A 666 3.01 -29.57 3.17
N ALA A 667 3.61 -30.52 2.46
CA ALA A 667 4.18 -30.29 1.13
C ALA A 667 3.11 -29.96 0.07
N ARG A 668 1.84 -30.31 0.28
CA ARG A 668 0.76 -30.12 -0.70
C ARG A 668 -0.01 -28.82 -0.52
N GLY A 669 0.02 -28.22 0.67
CA GLY A 669 -0.72 -27.00 0.91
C GLY A 669 -0.68 -26.56 2.36
N LYS A 670 -1.30 -25.41 2.60
CA LYS A 670 -1.35 -24.67 3.86
C LYS A 670 -2.79 -24.27 4.15
N VAL A 671 -3.06 -23.84 5.37
CA VAL A 671 -4.34 -23.31 5.84
C VAL A 671 -4.12 -21.89 6.32
N ARG A 672 -5.04 -21.00 5.95
CA ARG A 672 -5.22 -19.68 6.55
C ARG A 672 -6.44 -19.73 7.47
N VAL A 673 -6.26 -19.36 8.73
CA VAL A 673 -7.33 -19.17 9.71
C VAL A 673 -7.60 -17.68 9.79
N ASN A 674 -8.77 -17.22 9.35
CA ASN A 674 -9.08 -15.80 9.14
C ASN A 674 -7.99 -15.11 8.30
N SER A 675 -7.18 -14.23 8.91
CA SER A 675 -6.05 -13.56 8.29
C SER A 675 -4.71 -14.31 8.50
N LEU A 676 -4.64 -15.18 9.51
CA LEU A 676 -3.43 -15.89 9.93
C LEU A 676 -3.10 -17.07 9.02
N LEU A 677 -2.05 -16.95 8.21
CA LEU A 677 -1.53 -18.07 7.44
C LEU A 677 -0.71 -19.01 8.34
N ILE A 678 -1.06 -20.29 8.41
CA ILE A 678 -0.38 -21.28 9.23
C ILE A 678 0.81 -21.86 8.46
N CYS A 679 1.98 -21.23 8.60
CA CYS A 679 3.23 -21.69 8.00
C CYS A 679 4.46 -21.14 8.73
N SER A 680 5.62 -21.75 8.49
CA SER A 680 6.89 -21.42 9.18
C SER A 680 7.39 -19.98 8.96
N SER A 681 6.96 -19.29 7.90
CA SER A 681 7.29 -17.88 7.70
C SER A 681 6.41 -16.92 8.51
N THR A 682 5.34 -17.41 9.12
CA THR A 682 4.44 -16.60 9.95
C THR A 682 5.02 -16.50 11.36
N PRO A 683 5.28 -15.28 11.89
CA PRO A 683 5.90 -15.14 13.20
C PRO A 683 5.07 -15.80 14.32
N GLY A 684 5.73 -16.61 15.14
CA GLY A 684 5.09 -17.37 16.23
C GLY A 684 4.56 -18.75 15.82
N ILE A 685 4.61 -19.09 14.53
CA ILE A 685 4.26 -20.44 14.04
C ILE A 685 5.55 -21.26 13.88
N PRO A 686 5.62 -22.50 14.41
CA PRO A 686 6.83 -23.32 14.32
C PRO A 686 7.09 -23.85 12.89
N ASP A 687 8.32 -24.32 12.65
CA ASP A 687 8.76 -24.88 11.36
C ASP A 687 7.93 -26.09 10.90
N THR A 688 7.42 -26.86 11.85
CA THR A 688 6.45 -27.94 11.64
C THR A 688 5.08 -27.47 12.13
N PRO A 689 4.33 -26.73 11.29
CA PRO A 689 3.15 -26.00 11.76
C PRO A 689 1.94 -26.90 12.05
N TYR A 690 1.83 -28.08 11.45
CA TYR A 690 0.63 -28.93 11.55
C TYR A 690 0.86 -30.19 12.41
N PRO A 691 -0.14 -30.62 13.20
CA PRO A 691 -1.39 -29.90 13.48
C PRO A 691 -1.13 -28.63 14.28
N TRP A 692 -1.89 -27.57 13.98
CA TRP A 692 -1.84 -26.28 14.69
C TRP A 692 -3.13 -26.10 15.48
N SER A 693 -3.05 -25.58 16.70
CA SER A 693 -4.22 -25.21 17.50
C SER A 693 -4.12 -23.76 17.94
N GLY A 694 -5.24 -23.04 17.89
CA GLY A 694 -5.38 -21.68 18.39
C GLY A 694 -6.69 -21.51 19.17
N THR A 695 -6.70 -20.53 20.07
CA THR A 695 -7.86 -20.19 20.89
C THR A 695 -8.60 -18.99 20.28
N TYR A 696 -9.89 -19.14 20.03
CA TYR A 696 -10.76 -18.12 19.44
C TYR A 696 -11.97 -17.87 20.34
N PHE A 697 -12.63 -16.74 20.16
CA PHE A 697 -13.82 -16.39 20.95
C PHE A 697 -15.04 -17.20 20.49
N GLY A 698 -15.87 -17.66 21.42
CA GLY A 698 -17.18 -18.21 21.12
C GLY A 698 -18.14 -17.12 20.64
N GLY A 699 -19.16 -17.50 19.85
CA GLY A 699 -20.10 -16.55 19.26
C GLY A 699 -19.55 -15.76 18.06
N VAL A 700 -18.28 -15.96 17.69
CA VAL A 700 -17.62 -15.31 16.54
C VAL A 700 -17.28 -16.36 15.47
N PRO A 701 -17.81 -16.22 14.24
CA PRO A 701 -17.46 -17.11 13.13
C PRO A 701 -15.96 -17.06 12.81
N VAL A 702 -15.36 -18.22 12.51
CA VAL A 702 -13.97 -18.32 12.06
C VAL A 702 -13.94 -18.92 10.66
N SER A 703 -13.22 -18.26 9.76
CA SER A 703 -13.05 -18.74 8.39
C SER A 703 -11.75 -19.54 8.24
N LEU A 704 -11.82 -20.66 7.54
CA LEU A 704 -10.64 -21.43 7.14
C LEU A 704 -10.52 -21.43 5.63
N THR A 705 -9.34 -21.09 5.10
CA THR A 705 -9.04 -21.14 3.67
C THR A 705 -7.85 -22.06 3.42
N ALA A 706 -8.03 -23.10 2.61
CA ALA A 706 -6.97 -24.02 2.22
C ALA A 706 -6.29 -23.48 0.95
N VAL A 707 -4.97 -23.42 0.98
CA VAL A 707 -4.12 -22.87 -0.08
C VAL A 707 -3.20 -23.97 -0.57
N GLY A 708 -3.43 -24.44 -1.80
CA GLY A 708 -2.58 -25.46 -2.42
C GLY A 708 -1.19 -24.92 -2.73
N ASN A 709 -0.15 -25.69 -2.43
CA ASN A 709 1.20 -25.40 -2.93
C ASN A 709 1.26 -25.66 -4.45
N PRO A 710 2.26 -25.13 -5.18
CA PRO A 710 2.41 -25.37 -6.61
C PRO A 710 2.27 -26.86 -6.98
N GLY A 711 1.37 -27.18 -7.91
CA GLY A 711 1.07 -28.56 -8.33
C GLY A 711 -0.09 -29.23 -7.58
N TYR A 712 -0.72 -28.54 -6.63
CA TYR A 712 -1.83 -29.06 -5.83
C TYR A 712 -3.00 -28.07 -5.74
N ARG A 713 -4.20 -28.61 -5.53
CA ARG A 713 -5.41 -27.86 -5.22
C ARG A 713 -6.19 -28.52 -4.09
N VAL A 714 -7.10 -27.77 -3.48
CA VAL A 714 -7.96 -28.26 -2.40
C VAL A 714 -8.93 -29.31 -2.94
N ALA A 715 -9.02 -30.43 -2.24
CA ALA A 715 -10.01 -31.47 -2.50
C ALA A 715 -11.27 -31.19 -1.68
N TYR A 716 -11.15 -31.28 -0.35
CA TYR A 716 -12.21 -31.07 0.62
C TYR A 716 -11.59 -30.84 2.01
N TRP A 717 -12.42 -30.45 2.96
CA TRP A 717 -12.15 -30.40 4.39
C TRP A 717 -12.80 -31.57 5.11
N GLU A 718 -12.12 -32.14 6.09
CA GLU A 718 -12.76 -32.98 7.10
C GLU A 718 -12.90 -32.17 8.38
N VAL A 719 -14.12 -31.84 8.78
CA VAL A 719 -14.43 -31.03 9.96
C VAL A 719 -15.23 -31.89 10.93
N ASN A 720 -14.65 -32.18 12.09
CA ASN A 720 -15.25 -33.04 13.12
C ASN A 720 -15.76 -34.40 12.58
N GLY A 721 -15.12 -34.93 11.54
CA GLY A 721 -15.47 -36.20 10.88
C GLY A 721 -16.39 -36.08 9.66
N GLU A 722 -16.91 -34.89 9.36
CA GLU A 722 -17.75 -34.63 8.19
C GLU A 722 -16.95 -34.00 7.04
N ARG A 723 -17.30 -34.39 5.79
CA ARG A 723 -16.63 -33.85 4.60
C ARG A 723 -17.36 -32.60 4.11
N ILE A 724 -16.63 -31.49 4.05
CA ILE A 724 -17.11 -30.21 3.52
C ILE A 724 -16.29 -29.86 2.28
N TRP A 725 -16.97 -29.49 1.19
CA TRP A 725 -16.33 -29.13 -0.08
C TRP A 725 -16.05 -27.63 -0.16
N GLY A 726 -15.14 -27.23 -1.05
CA GLY A 726 -14.72 -25.84 -1.21
C GLY A 726 -13.34 -25.54 -0.63
N SER A 727 -12.73 -24.45 -1.11
CA SER A 727 -11.42 -23.96 -0.66
C SER A 727 -11.52 -23.14 0.63
N LYS A 728 -12.65 -22.45 0.85
CA LYS A 728 -12.96 -21.68 2.05
C LYS A 728 -14.19 -22.28 2.73
N ILE A 729 -14.14 -22.41 4.05
CA ILE A 729 -15.26 -22.81 4.90
C ILE A 729 -15.39 -21.84 6.07
N THR A 730 -16.60 -21.66 6.56
CA THR A 730 -16.87 -20.93 7.81
C THR A 730 -17.25 -21.95 8.87
N LEU A 731 -16.54 -21.94 9.98
CA LEU A 731 -16.82 -22.83 11.09
C LEU A 731 -17.99 -22.30 11.91
N PRO A 732 -18.80 -23.19 12.53
CA PRO A 732 -19.86 -22.79 13.47
C PRO A 732 -19.29 -21.88 14.56
N ALA A 733 -20.10 -21.04 15.20
CA ALA A 733 -19.63 -20.08 16.20
C ALA A 733 -19.31 -20.69 17.58
N GLU A 734 -19.75 -21.94 17.80
CA GLU A 734 -19.68 -22.62 19.09
C GLU A 734 -18.87 -23.93 19.00
N GLY A 735 -18.29 -24.32 20.13
CA GLY A 735 -17.60 -25.60 20.31
C GLY A 735 -16.19 -25.67 19.70
N ASP A 736 -15.42 -26.64 20.19
CA ASP A 736 -14.10 -26.96 19.66
C ASP A 736 -14.22 -27.60 18.27
N VAL A 737 -13.29 -27.26 17.38
CA VAL A 737 -13.29 -27.74 16.00
C VAL A 737 -11.95 -28.36 15.63
N HIS A 738 -12.00 -29.56 15.05
CA HIS A 738 -10.89 -30.19 14.35
C HIS A 738 -11.16 -30.18 12.85
N ALA A 739 -10.38 -29.41 12.09
CA ALA A 739 -10.49 -29.29 10.65
C ALA A 739 -9.22 -29.76 9.95
N LYS A 740 -9.34 -30.66 8.96
CA LYS A 740 -8.21 -31.14 8.17
C LYS A 740 -8.42 -30.86 6.69
N ALA A 741 -7.50 -30.11 6.07
CA ALA A 741 -7.53 -29.85 4.63
C ALA A 741 -6.89 -30.99 3.85
N PHE A 742 -7.59 -31.49 2.83
CA PHE A 742 -7.08 -32.48 1.88
C PHE A 742 -6.74 -31.83 0.54
N PHE A 743 -5.61 -32.21 -0.03
CA PHE A 743 -5.10 -31.65 -1.28
C PHE A 743 -4.84 -32.77 -2.30
N ILE A 744 -5.24 -32.53 -3.55
CA ILE A 744 -5.01 -33.39 -4.70
C ILE A 744 -4.04 -32.71 -5.68
N SER A 745 -3.32 -33.50 -6.47
CA SER A 745 -2.50 -32.93 -7.53
C SER A 745 -3.39 -32.27 -8.58
N ILE A 746 -2.98 -31.13 -9.12
CA ILE A 746 -3.68 -30.52 -10.27
C ILE A 746 -3.67 -31.43 -11.51
N ASN A 747 -2.69 -32.34 -11.60
CA ASN A 747 -2.62 -33.36 -12.64
C ASN A 747 -3.58 -34.54 -12.39
N GLN A 748 -4.12 -34.66 -11.18
CA GLN A 748 -5.29 -35.49 -10.92
C GLN A 748 -6.53 -34.69 -11.32
N ILE A 749 -7.01 -34.98 -12.52
CA ILE A 749 -8.30 -34.48 -13.04
C ILE A 749 -9.36 -34.80 -11.98
N ARG A 750 -10.02 -33.76 -11.43
CA ARG A 750 -11.22 -33.93 -10.59
C ARG A 750 -12.24 -34.65 -11.45
N ALA A 751 -12.86 -35.68 -10.92
CA ALA A 751 -13.90 -36.40 -11.67
C ALA A 751 -15.10 -35.49 -11.99
N PHE A 752 -15.43 -34.45 -11.19
CA PHE A 752 -16.56 -33.52 -11.36
C PHE A 752 -16.39 -32.20 -10.56
N PRO A 753 -17.11 -31.08 -10.87
CA PRO A 753 -17.04 -29.81 -10.13
C PRO A 753 -17.77 -29.84 -8.77
N ASP A 754 -17.45 -28.92 -7.85
CA ASP A 754 -18.14 -28.77 -6.55
C ASP A 754 -19.51 -28.10 -6.74
N PRO A 755 -20.56 -28.46 -5.98
CA PRO A 755 -21.91 -27.93 -6.21
C PRO A 755 -22.09 -26.50 -5.66
N ALA A 756 -22.86 -25.66 -6.37
CA ALA A 756 -23.32 -24.37 -5.86
C ALA A 756 -24.46 -24.60 -4.86
N VAL A 757 -24.34 -24.08 -3.64
CA VAL A 757 -25.35 -24.27 -2.58
C VAL A 757 -26.46 -23.24 -2.72
N LEU A 758 -27.60 -23.66 -3.29
CA LEU A 758 -28.68 -22.75 -3.66
C LEU A 758 -29.50 -22.23 -2.49
N SER A 759 -29.38 -22.82 -1.29
CA SER A 759 -29.97 -22.27 -0.06
C SER A 759 -29.30 -20.97 0.37
N ASP A 760 -28.02 -20.80 0.04
CA ASP A 760 -27.20 -19.68 0.49
C ASP A 760 -27.36 -18.48 -0.45
N ALA A 761 -27.30 -18.72 -1.76
CA ALA A 761 -27.44 -17.70 -2.79
C ALA A 761 -27.85 -18.31 -4.15
N ASP A 762 -28.41 -17.46 -5.03
CA ASP A 762 -28.61 -17.81 -6.43
C ASP A 762 -27.26 -18.08 -7.12
N TYR A 763 -27.21 -19.08 -8.00
CA TYR A 763 -26.06 -19.26 -8.88
C TYR A 763 -26.14 -18.25 -10.03
N ILE A 764 -25.07 -17.47 -10.25
CA ILE A 764 -24.97 -16.49 -11.33
C ILE A 764 -23.65 -16.65 -12.08
N PHE A 765 -23.72 -16.81 -13.41
CA PHE A 765 -22.57 -16.80 -14.30
C PHE A 765 -22.80 -15.81 -15.45
N THR A 766 -22.01 -14.72 -15.44
CA THR A 766 -22.09 -13.64 -16.45
C THR A 766 -20.79 -13.45 -17.24
N HIS A 767 -19.66 -13.96 -16.75
CA HIS A 767 -18.34 -13.64 -17.30
C HIS A 767 -17.40 -14.85 -17.38
N TRP A 768 -16.64 -14.97 -18.47
CA TRP A 768 -15.47 -15.86 -18.55
C TRP A 768 -14.35 -15.24 -19.41
N SER A 769 -13.20 -14.95 -18.79
CA SER A 769 -12.08 -14.30 -19.47
C SER A 769 -11.32 -15.26 -20.40
N PRO A 770 -10.89 -14.83 -21.60
CA PRO A 770 -9.97 -15.62 -22.43
C PRO A 770 -8.60 -15.83 -21.77
N ASP A 771 -8.23 -14.99 -20.80
CA ASP A 771 -6.93 -15.05 -20.11
C ASP A 771 -6.95 -15.91 -18.83
N GLU A 772 -8.07 -16.58 -18.55
CA GLU A 772 -8.15 -17.55 -17.45
C GLU A 772 -7.09 -18.65 -17.59
N ARG A 773 -6.56 -19.11 -16.45
CA ARG A 773 -5.50 -20.11 -16.43
C ARG A 773 -6.01 -21.43 -17.05
N ALA A 774 -5.20 -22.01 -17.94
CA ALA A 774 -5.53 -23.26 -18.61
C ALA A 774 -5.87 -24.38 -17.60
N GLY A 775 -7.04 -25.00 -17.77
CA GLY A 775 -7.56 -26.06 -16.90
C GLY A 775 -8.30 -25.60 -15.63
N GLU A 776 -8.43 -24.29 -15.40
CA GLU A 776 -9.40 -23.74 -14.44
C GLU A 776 -10.79 -23.63 -15.08
N TYR A 777 -11.86 -23.59 -14.28
CA TYR A 777 -13.24 -23.55 -14.78
C TYR A 777 -14.03 -22.45 -14.04
N PRO A 778 -15.17 -22.00 -14.60
CA PRO A 778 -16.08 -21.15 -13.84
C PRO A 778 -16.47 -21.85 -12.54
N GLU A 779 -16.73 -21.06 -11.50
CA GLU A 779 -17.09 -21.60 -10.19
C GLU A 779 -18.31 -22.54 -10.31
N HIS A 780 -18.23 -23.69 -9.63
CA HIS A 780 -19.19 -24.79 -9.69
C HIS A 780 -19.39 -25.45 -11.08
N MET A 781 -18.63 -25.03 -12.09
CA MET A 781 -18.71 -25.58 -13.44
C MET A 781 -17.47 -26.38 -13.83
N ALA A 782 -17.62 -27.17 -14.89
CA ALA A 782 -16.51 -27.81 -15.57
C ALA A 782 -16.79 -27.96 -17.06
N PHE A 783 -15.74 -27.83 -17.87
CA PHE A 783 -15.82 -28.02 -19.31
C PHE A 783 -15.38 -29.44 -19.69
N VAL A 784 -16.13 -30.07 -20.60
CA VAL A 784 -15.93 -31.48 -20.94
C VAL A 784 -15.79 -31.73 -22.44
N TYR A 785 -15.13 -32.84 -22.75
CA TYR A 785 -15.14 -33.45 -24.07
C TYR A 785 -15.84 -34.80 -24.03
N MET A 786 -16.37 -35.22 -25.18
CA MET A 786 -17.11 -36.46 -25.38
C MET A 786 -16.19 -37.60 -25.83
N ASP A 787 -16.71 -38.81 -25.78
CA ASP A 787 -16.05 -40.03 -26.24
C ASP A 787 -16.05 -40.23 -27.77
N ARG A 788 -16.62 -39.28 -28.54
CA ARG A 788 -16.78 -39.36 -30.00
C ARG A 788 -16.51 -38.01 -30.67
N ASP A 789 -16.05 -38.05 -31.92
CA ASP A 789 -15.57 -36.89 -32.70
C ASP A 789 -16.68 -35.96 -33.23
N ASP A 790 -17.89 -36.46 -33.42
CA ASP A 790 -19.06 -35.64 -33.72
C ASP A 790 -20.17 -36.08 -32.75
N PRO A 791 -20.13 -35.60 -31.49
CA PRO A 791 -20.97 -36.16 -30.45
C PRO A 791 -22.44 -35.86 -30.72
N GLY A 792 -23.24 -36.92 -30.83
CA GLY A 792 -24.70 -36.85 -30.77
C GLY A 792 -25.19 -36.74 -29.32
N LEU A 793 -26.50 -36.89 -29.14
CA LEU A 793 -27.13 -36.88 -27.81
C LEU A 793 -26.83 -38.15 -26.99
N ASP A 794 -26.41 -39.22 -27.65
CA ASP A 794 -26.05 -40.52 -27.07
C ASP A 794 -24.58 -40.62 -26.63
N ALA A 795 -23.73 -39.65 -26.99
CA ALA A 795 -22.31 -39.66 -26.65
C ALA A 795 -22.09 -39.51 -25.13
N SER A 796 -21.12 -40.22 -24.58
CA SER A 796 -20.74 -40.13 -23.16
C SER A 796 -19.63 -39.09 -22.96
N ILE A 797 -19.52 -38.56 -21.75
CA ILE A 797 -18.41 -37.68 -21.38
C ILE A 797 -17.12 -38.51 -21.34
N GLY A 798 -16.15 -38.15 -22.18
CA GLY A 798 -14.84 -38.80 -22.25
C GLY A 798 -13.82 -38.23 -21.27
N GLY A 799 -14.01 -36.99 -20.80
CA GLY A 799 -13.17 -36.34 -19.78
C GLY A 799 -13.31 -34.82 -19.77
N PHE A 800 -12.37 -34.15 -19.09
CA PHE A 800 -12.35 -32.70 -18.86
C PHE A 800 -11.28 -32.00 -19.68
N VAL A 801 -11.56 -30.78 -20.12
CA VAL A 801 -10.61 -29.99 -20.92
C VAL A 801 -9.60 -29.25 -20.02
N THR A 802 -8.33 -29.25 -20.40
CA THR A 802 -7.25 -28.61 -19.63
C THR A 802 -6.50 -27.53 -20.42
N GLY A 803 -7.07 -27.09 -21.54
CA GLY A 803 -6.42 -26.15 -22.47
C GLY A 803 -6.71 -24.68 -22.15
N ALA A 804 -6.01 -23.80 -22.88
CA ALA A 804 -6.13 -22.33 -22.75
C ALA A 804 -7.38 -21.77 -23.45
N TYR A 805 -7.93 -20.69 -22.90
CA TYR A 805 -9.22 -20.11 -23.32
C TYR A 805 -9.13 -18.98 -24.36
N ASN A 806 -7.94 -18.69 -24.89
CA ASN A 806 -7.67 -17.64 -25.88
C ASN A 806 -7.16 -18.19 -27.23
N LEU A 807 -7.42 -19.47 -27.52
CA LEU A 807 -6.94 -20.09 -28.76
C LEU A 807 -7.77 -19.67 -29.99
N GLU A 808 -7.09 -19.43 -31.12
CA GLU A 808 -7.72 -18.94 -32.36
C GLU A 808 -7.85 -19.99 -33.48
N SER A 809 -7.21 -21.14 -33.34
CA SER A 809 -7.29 -22.24 -34.31
C SER A 809 -7.72 -23.55 -33.64
N HIS A 810 -8.13 -24.54 -34.43
CA HIS A 810 -8.52 -25.88 -33.99
C HIS A 810 -9.67 -25.96 -32.95
N THR A 811 -9.88 -27.16 -32.39
CA THR A 811 -10.90 -27.46 -31.37
C THR A 811 -10.56 -26.76 -30.05
N ARG A 812 -11.52 -26.06 -29.46
CA ARG A 812 -11.31 -25.23 -28.26
C ARG A 812 -12.60 -24.72 -27.63
N ILE A 813 -12.48 -24.29 -26.37
CA ILE A 813 -13.42 -23.36 -25.74
C ILE A 813 -12.73 -22.00 -25.67
N VAL A 814 -13.45 -20.95 -26.03
CA VAL A 814 -12.93 -19.57 -25.99
C VAL A 814 -13.70 -18.76 -24.95
N GLY A 815 -12.99 -18.10 -24.03
CA GLY A 815 -13.57 -17.11 -23.13
C GLY A 815 -14.01 -15.87 -23.91
N MET A 816 -15.16 -15.30 -23.57
CA MET A 816 -15.78 -14.18 -24.30
C MET A 816 -16.12 -13.01 -23.38
N HIS A 817 -15.40 -12.86 -22.26
CA HIS A 817 -15.66 -11.87 -21.23
C HIS A 817 -17.15 -11.90 -20.81
N GLY A 818 -17.85 -10.77 -20.85
CA GLY A 818 -19.28 -10.66 -20.53
C GLY A 818 -20.24 -11.37 -21.50
N ARG A 819 -19.75 -12.11 -22.50
CA ARG A 819 -20.56 -12.99 -23.37
C ARG A 819 -20.33 -14.48 -23.06
N GLY A 820 -19.84 -14.78 -21.86
CA GLY A 820 -19.59 -16.13 -21.36
C GLY A 820 -18.49 -16.87 -22.12
N PHE A 821 -18.77 -18.07 -22.62
CA PHE A 821 -17.80 -18.90 -23.35
C PHE A 821 -18.41 -19.47 -24.63
N ALA A 822 -17.55 -19.85 -25.59
CA ALA A 822 -17.97 -20.49 -26.84
C ALA A 822 -17.26 -21.80 -27.15
N PHE A 823 -18.04 -22.75 -27.65
CA PHE A 823 -17.56 -24.03 -28.17
C PHE A 823 -17.22 -23.90 -29.65
N LYS A 824 -16.06 -24.43 -30.06
CA LYS A 824 -15.73 -24.64 -31.48
C LYS A 824 -15.00 -25.96 -31.66
N ASN A 825 -15.58 -26.88 -32.44
CA ASN A 825 -14.89 -28.07 -32.93
C ASN A 825 -14.32 -27.84 -34.34
N THR A 826 -13.17 -28.43 -34.66
CA THR A 826 -12.58 -28.39 -36.02
C THR A 826 -12.23 -29.80 -36.47
N SER A 827 -12.05 -30.02 -37.78
CA SER A 827 -11.81 -31.36 -38.35
C SER A 827 -10.41 -31.92 -38.08
N SER A 828 -9.62 -31.26 -37.23
CA SER A 828 -8.29 -31.76 -36.84
C SER A 828 -8.40 -32.77 -35.70
N PRO A 829 -7.93 -34.02 -35.90
CA PRO A 829 -7.89 -35.03 -34.85
C PRO A 829 -6.86 -34.72 -33.75
N ASP A 830 -5.88 -33.84 -34.03
CA ASP A 830 -4.82 -33.48 -33.07
C ASP A 830 -5.30 -32.48 -32.01
N GLY A 831 -6.34 -31.68 -32.32
CA GLY A 831 -6.90 -30.69 -31.40
C GLY A 831 -5.93 -29.56 -31.02
N ASN A 832 -6.05 -29.06 -29.81
CA ASN A 832 -5.13 -28.12 -29.18
C ASN A 832 -4.59 -28.74 -27.88
N PRO A 833 -3.44 -28.29 -27.33
CA PRO A 833 -3.00 -28.72 -26.01
C PRO A 833 -4.12 -28.55 -24.96
N GLY A 834 -4.51 -29.65 -24.31
CA GLY A 834 -5.60 -29.69 -23.33
C GLY A 834 -7.02 -29.82 -23.92
N TYR A 835 -7.18 -29.90 -25.24
CA TYR A 835 -8.46 -30.19 -25.91
C TYR A 835 -8.30 -31.38 -26.87
N PRO A 836 -8.95 -32.53 -26.62
CA PRO A 836 -8.90 -33.63 -27.57
C PRO A 836 -9.57 -33.22 -28.89
N GLY A 837 -8.88 -33.48 -30.01
CA GLY A 837 -9.34 -33.09 -31.34
C GLY A 837 -10.73 -33.61 -31.63
N THR A 838 -11.54 -32.79 -32.31
CA THR A 838 -12.95 -33.04 -32.67
C THR A 838 -13.94 -33.35 -31.53
N ARG A 839 -13.51 -33.62 -30.29
CA ARG A 839 -14.37 -34.22 -29.25
C ARG A 839 -15.08 -33.26 -28.30
N LEU A 840 -15.00 -31.95 -28.49
CA LEU A 840 -15.57 -31.00 -27.51
C LEU A 840 -17.08 -31.20 -27.30
N GLY A 841 -17.54 -31.13 -26.04
CA GLY A 841 -18.83 -31.71 -25.64
C GLY A 841 -19.81 -30.84 -24.88
N GLY A 842 -19.36 -29.96 -24.00
CA GLY A 842 -20.29 -29.14 -23.23
C GLY A 842 -19.73 -28.55 -21.94
N ALA A 843 -20.62 -27.98 -21.15
CA ALA A 843 -20.36 -27.41 -19.85
C ALA A 843 -21.29 -28.03 -18.79
N LEU A 844 -20.71 -28.54 -17.70
CA LEU A 844 -21.40 -29.08 -16.54
C LEU A 844 -21.45 -28.01 -15.45
N LEU A 845 -22.61 -27.84 -14.81
CA LEU A 845 -22.78 -27.08 -13.57
C LEU A 845 -23.26 -28.05 -12.49
N ALA A 846 -22.61 -28.04 -11.32
CA ALA A 846 -23.07 -28.80 -10.16
C ALA A 846 -23.83 -27.89 -9.19
N LEU A 847 -24.92 -28.41 -8.61
CA LEU A 847 -25.79 -27.67 -7.69
C LEU A 847 -26.14 -28.53 -6.46
N ASP A 848 -26.26 -27.89 -5.30
CA ASP A 848 -26.89 -28.41 -4.10
C ASP A 848 -28.22 -27.67 -3.92
N THR A 849 -29.28 -28.45 -3.83
CA THR A 849 -30.68 -28.01 -3.89
C THR A 849 -31.42 -28.37 -2.59
N ARG A 850 -30.69 -28.71 -1.53
CA ARG A 850 -31.26 -28.91 -0.20
C ARG A 850 -31.81 -27.59 0.33
N ASP A 851 -32.88 -27.69 1.12
CA ASP A 851 -33.47 -26.55 1.82
C ASP A 851 -33.98 -25.42 0.89
N VAL A 852 -34.36 -25.77 -0.35
CA VAL A 852 -35.01 -24.89 -1.31
C VAL A 852 -36.27 -25.54 -1.89
N ASP A 853 -37.40 -24.82 -1.87
CA ASP A 853 -38.71 -25.36 -2.26
C ASP A 853 -38.99 -25.29 -3.76
N SER A 854 -38.47 -24.28 -4.46
CA SER A 854 -38.72 -24.06 -5.89
C SER A 854 -37.57 -23.31 -6.57
N LEU A 855 -37.07 -23.87 -7.67
CA LEU A 855 -35.90 -23.37 -8.39
C LEU A 855 -36.22 -23.21 -9.89
N ALA A 856 -35.66 -22.17 -10.51
CA ALA A 856 -35.71 -21.96 -11.96
C ALA A 856 -34.31 -21.72 -12.53
N VAL A 857 -34.14 -22.04 -13.82
CA VAL A 857 -32.92 -21.76 -14.58
C VAL A 857 -33.21 -20.87 -15.79
N THR A 858 -32.32 -19.91 -16.04
CA THR A 858 -32.25 -19.12 -17.27
C THR A 858 -30.82 -19.09 -17.81
N PHE A 859 -30.67 -18.97 -19.12
CA PHE A 859 -29.38 -18.78 -19.78
C PHE A 859 -29.56 -18.14 -21.16
N THR A 860 -28.52 -17.49 -21.67
CA THR A 860 -28.46 -16.99 -23.06
C THR A 860 -27.57 -17.90 -23.88
N ALA A 861 -27.99 -18.27 -25.08
CA ALA A 861 -27.18 -19.02 -26.04
C ALA A 861 -27.17 -18.33 -27.41
N GLY A 862 -26.11 -18.53 -28.17
CA GLY A 862 -25.94 -17.81 -29.44
C GLY A 862 -25.09 -18.51 -30.48
N THR A 863 -25.26 -18.08 -31.74
CA THR A 863 -24.46 -18.50 -32.88
C THR A 863 -23.40 -17.44 -33.15
N VAL A 864 -22.16 -17.72 -32.77
CA VAL A 864 -21.03 -16.79 -32.98
C VAL A 864 -20.54 -16.85 -34.43
N ILE A 865 -20.37 -18.06 -34.97
CA ILE A 865 -19.96 -18.27 -36.36
C ILE A 865 -20.83 -19.40 -36.96
N PRO A 866 -21.69 -19.10 -37.94
CA PRO A 866 -22.42 -20.13 -38.65
C PRO A 866 -21.50 -20.86 -39.63
N ASN A 867 -21.63 -22.19 -39.75
CA ASN A 867 -20.84 -22.99 -40.70
C ASN A 867 -21.62 -24.22 -41.20
N SER A 868 -21.04 -24.97 -42.16
CA SER A 868 -21.70 -26.03 -42.93
C SER A 868 -22.11 -27.28 -42.14
N ARG A 869 -21.60 -27.48 -40.92
CA ARG A 869 -22.03 -28.53 -39.98
C ARG A 869 -22.85 -27.93 -38.85
N ILE A 870 -24.12 -28.34 -38.75
CA ILE A 870 -25.08 -27.82 -37.77
C ILE A 870 -24.89 -28.50 -36.41
N TYR A 871 -24.56 -27.69 -35.41
CA TYR A 871 -24.52 -28.08 -34.00
C TYR A 871 -25.59 -27.32 -33.24
N HIS A 872 -26.19 -27.94 -32.23
CA HIS A 872 -27.13 -27.31 -31.31
C HIS A 872 -26.58 -27.37 -29.88
N ILE A 873 -27.17 -26.58 -28.96
CA ILE A 873 -26.93 -26.69 -27.53
C ILE A 873 -28.20 -27.20 -26.86
N ARG A 874 -28.13 -28.36 -26.19
CA ARG A 874 -29.26 -28.93 -25.44
C ARG A 874 -29.00 -28.89 -23.95
N LEU A 875 -29.99 -28.44 -23.17
CA LEU A 875 -29.95 -28.53 -21.72
C LEU A 875 -30.41 -29.92 -21.27
N GLN A 876 -29.60 -30.56 -20.42
CA GLN A 876 -29.85 -31.86 -19.82
C GLN A 876 -29.57 -31.80 -18.32
N TYR A 877 -30.05 -32.79 -17.56
CA TYR A 877 -29.83 -32.87 -16.12
C TYR A 877 -29.61 -34.31 -15.63
N ARG A 878 -29.05 -34.46 -14.43
CA ARG A 878 -29.07 -35.71 -13.65
C ARG A 878 -28.92 -35.45 -12.16
N VAL A 879 -29.32 -36.43 -11.35
CA VAL A 879 -29.06 -36.45 -9.90
C VAL A 879 -27.74 -37.18 -9.64
N GLY A 880 -26.88 -36.62 -8.80
CA GLY A 880 -25.53 -37.14 -8.55
C GLY A 880 -24.58 -36.95 -9.72
N HIS A 881 -23.54 -37.78 -9.77
CA HIS A 881 -22.51 -37.75 -10.81
C HIS A 881 -22.40 -39.07 -11.61
N GLU A 882 -23.30 -40.01 -11.35
CA GLU A 882 -23.38 -41.31 -12.03
C GLU A 882 -24.69 -41.43 -12.80
N GLY A 883 -24.71 -42.26 -13.85
CA GLY A 883 -25.91 -42.49 -14.67
C GLY A 883 -26.09 -41.51 -15.86
N PRO A 884 -27.06 -41.80 -16.75
CA PRO A 884 -27.29 -41.04 -17.98
C PRO A 884 -27.95 -39.69 -17.71
N PHE A 885 -27.65 -38.72 -18.56
CA PHE A 885 -28.33 -37.43 -18.57
C PHE A 885 -29.74 -37.54 -19.15
N GLN A 886 -30.70 -36.88 -18.49
CA GLN A 886 -32.08 -36.74 -18.96
C GLN A 886 -32.25 -35.39 -19.67
N ASN A 887 -33.13 -35.31 -20.67
CA ASN A 887 -33.42 -34.04 -21.33
C ASN A 887 -34.19 -33.11 -20.38
N PHE A 888 -33.74 -31.88 -20.26
CA PHE A 888 -34.54 -30.83 -19.63
C PHE A 888 -35.72 -30.51 -20.56
N ARG A 889 -36.94 -30.49 -20.03
CA ARG A 889 -38.16 -30.26 -20.82
C ARG A 889 -38.87 -28.98 -20.38
N ASP A 890 -39.47 -28.29 -21.34
CA ASP A 890 -40.34 -27.14 -21.08
C ASP A 890 -41.71 -27.58 -20.53
N GLU A 891 -42.57 -26.61 -20.19
CA GLU A 891 -43.93 -26.83 -19.68
C GLU A 891 -44.85 -27.63 -20.63
N PHE A 892 -44.46 -27.75 -21.91
CA PHE A 892 -45.17 -28.52 -22.94
C PHE A 892 -44.54 -29.89 -23.20
N GLY A 893 -43.49 -30.25 -22.45
CA GLY A 893 -42.78 -31.52 -22.57
C GLY A 893 -41.75 -31.57 -23.70
N ASN A 894 -41.44 -30.47 -24.38
CA ASN A 894 -40.41 -30.44 -25.43
C ASN A 894 -39.01 -30.29 -24.83
N PRO A 895 -37.96 -30.92 -25.41
CA PRO A 895 -36.59 -30.69 -24.97
C PRO A 895 -36.17 -29.22 -25.11
N VAL A 896 -35.56 -28.68 -24.07
CA VAL A 896 -34.99 -27.32 -24.07
C VAL A 896 -33.69 -27.32 -24.84
N GLU A 897 -33.65 -26.60 -25.96
CA GLU A 897 -32.45 -26.46 -26.79
C GLU A 897 -32.36 -25.10 -27.48
N TYR A 898 -31.13 -24.66 -27.73
CA TYR A 898 -30.82 -23.60 -28.69
C TYR A 898 -30.43 -24.24 -30.02
N GLN A 899 -31.19 -23.92 -31.06
CA GLN A 899 -30.92 -24.34 -32.43
C GLN A 899 -30.00 -23.33 -33.11
N TRP A 900 -29.03 -23.84 -33.86
CA TRP A 900 -28.13 -23.00 -34.64
C TRP A 900 -28.92 -22.19 -35.67
N MET A 901 -28.50 -20.94 -35.89
CA MET A 901 -29.13 -20.02 -36.85
C MET A 901 -28.14 -19.62 -37.94
N ALA A 902 -28.63 -19.38 -39.16
CA ALA A 902 -27.79 -18.99 -40.28
C ALA A 902 -27.20 -17.56 -40.13
N GLU A 903 -27.78 -16.73 -39.28
CA GLU A 903 -27.32 -15.36 -38.99
C GLU A 903 -26.17 -15.36 -37.96
N PRO A 904 -24.95 -14.88 -38.34
CA PRO A 904 -23.86 -14.70 -37.39
C PRO A 904 -24.23 -13.66 -36.31
N GLY A 905 -23.95 -13.98 -35.04
CA GLY A 905 -24.21 -13.10 -33.90
C GLY A 905 -25.61 -13.26 -33.28
N HIS A 906 -26.47 -14.12 -33.81
CA HIS A 906 -27.79 -14.38 -33.24
C HIS A 906 -27.70 -14.92 -31.81
N THR A 907 -28.43 -14.33 -30.86
CA THR A 907 -28.56 -14.79 -29.48
C THR A 907 -30.03 -14.97 -29.09
N ALA A 908 -30.31 -15.90 -28.19
CA ALA A 908 -31.63 -16.08 -27.58
C ALA A 908 -31.48 -16.40 -26.09
N THR A 909 -32.26 -15.73 -25.27
CA THR A 909 -32.39 -16.05 -23.84
C THR A 909 -33.45 -17.12 -23.67
N VAL A 910 -33.07 -18.21 -23.00
CA VAL A 910 -33.90 -19.35 -22.65
C VAL A 910 -34.13 -19.25 -21.13
N GLY A 911 -35.34 -18.86 -20.71
CA GLY A 911 -35.57 -18.41 -19.34
C GLY A 911 -36.84 -18.92 -18.66
N ASP A 912 -36.83 -18.79 -17.34
CA ASP A 912 -37.84 -19.19 -16.34
C ASP A 912 -38.25 -20.67 -16.39
N LEU A 913 -37.26 -21.53 -16.64
CA LEU A 913 -37.46 -22.97 -16.68
C LEU A 913 -37.41 -23.56 -15.27
N MET A 914 -38.56 -24.00 -14.76
CA MET A 914 -38.62 -24.70 -13.47
C MET A 914 -37.77 -25.97 -13.49
N LEU A 915 -36.94 -26.15 -12.46
CA LEU A 915 -36.19 -27.38 -12.30
C LEU A 915 -37.16 -28.56 -12.11
N PRO A 916 -36.87 -29.74 -12.71
CA PRO A 916 -37.66 -30.94 -12.46
C PRO A 916 -37.69 -31.30 -10.98
N GLU A 917 -38.86 -31.71 -10.45
CA GLU A 917 -39.05 -32.07 -9.03
C GLU A 917 -38.01 -33.08 -8.51
N GLU A 918 -37.54 -33.97 -9.37
CA GLU A 918 -36.52 -34.99 -9.07
C GLU A 918 -35.20 -34.40 -8.59
N LEU A 919 -34.90 -33.17 -9.01
CA LEU A 919 -33.70 -32.42 -8.63
C LEU A 919 -33.85 -31.72 -7.29
N HIS A 920 -35.04 -31.58 -6.72
CA HIS A 920 -35.25 -30.84 -5.47
C HIS A 920 -34.73 -31.63 -4.25
N GLY A 921 -34.21 -30.92 -3.24
CA GLY A 921 -33.78 -31.52 -1.98
C GLY A 921 -32.56 -32.44 -2.08
N ARG A 922 -31.70 -32.24 -3.09
CA ARG A 922 -30.54 -33.09 -3.39
C ARG A 922 -29.24 -32.36 -3.09
N SER A 923 -28.32 -33.02 -2.39
CA SER A 923 -26.99 -32.47 -2.07
C SER A 923 -26.06 -32.34 -3.28
N TYR A 924 -26.39 -32.98 -4.41
CA TYR A 924 -25.60 -32.89 -5.63
C TYR A 924 -26.44 -33.26 -6.85
N VAL A 925 -26.64 -32.30 -7.76
CA VAL A 925 -27.25 -32.49 -9.08
C VAL A 925 -26.40 -31.81 -10.14
N GLN A 926 -26.58 -32.18 -11.40
CA GLN A 926 -25.84 -31.57 -12.50
C GLN A 926 -26.79 -31.07 -13.59
N LEU A 927 -26.56 -29.82 -14.03
CA LEU A 927 -27.07 -29.29 -15.29
C LEU A 927 -25.98 -29.38 -16.35
N PHE A 928 -26.36 -29.73 -17.57
CA PHE A 928 -25.43 -29.98 -18.66
C PHE A 928 -25.88 -29.31 -19.94
N TRP A 929 -25.12 -28.33 -20.41
CA TRP A 929 -25.28 -27.73 -21.73
C TRP A 929 -24.44 -28.52 -22.73
N ARG A 930 -25.10 -29.46 -23.40
CA ARG A 930 -24.48 -30.34 -24.38
C ARG A 930 -24.42 -29.65 -25.74
N TYR A 931 -23.21 -29.44 -26.24
CA TYR A 931 -22.95 -29.03 -27.62
C TYR A 931 -22.88 -30.29 -28.50
N TYR A 932 -23.87 -30.51 -29.38
CA TYR A 932 -24.01 -31.76 -30.13
C TYR A 932 -24.24 -31.55 -31.62
N TYR A 933 -23.79 -32.51 -32.44
CA TYR A 933 -23.98 -32.53 -33.88
C TYR A 933 -25.36 -33.07 -34.24
N THR A 934 -26.09 -32.36 -35.11
CA THR A 934 -27.46 -32.75 -35.50
C THR A 934 -27.53 -33.83 -36.58
N GLY A 935 -26.41 -34.16 -37.23
CA GLY A 935 -26.41 -35.05 -38.40
C GLY A 935 -26.64 -34.33 -39.74
N ASN A 936 -27.00 -33.04 -39.73
CA ASN A 936 -27.37 -32.29 -40.92
C ASN A 936 -26.19 -31.53 -41.58
N LEU A 937 -26.12 -31.63 -42.92
CA LEU A 937 -25.17 -30.93 -43.79
C LEU A 937 -25.94 -30.16 -44.88
N PRO A 938 -26.32 -28.89 -44.65
CA PRO A 938 -27.18 -28.14 -45.58
C PRO A 938 -26.60 -27.93 -46.98
N HIS A 939 -25.27 -27.98 -47.12
CA HIS A 939 -24.56 -27.69 -48.38
C HIS A 939 -23.62 -28.82 -48.85
N GLY A 940 -23.68 -30.02 -48.26
CA GLY A 940 -22.92 -31.19 -48.73
C GLY A 940 -21.40 -31.18 -48.48
N ASP A 941 -20.81 -30.06 -48.05
CA ASP A 941 -19.35 -29.95 -47.81
C ASP A 941 -18.94 -30.29 -46.37
N SER A 942 -17.81 -30.99 -46.21
CA SER A 942 -17.22 -31.42 -44.93
C SER A 942 -16.55 -30.28 -44.10
N GLY A 943 -17.00 -29.03 -44.29
CA GLY A 943 -16.38 -27.81 -43.77
C GLY A 943 -16.41 -27.60 -42.25
N GLN A 944 -15.96 -26.42 -41.82
CA GLN A 944 -15.81 -26.04 -40.40
C GLN A 944 -17.15 -26.19 -39.62
N ARG A 945 -17.09 -26.37 -38.30
CA ARG A 945 -18.29 -26.55 -37.45
C ARG A 945 -18.74 -25.20 -36.86
N ALA A 946 -20.02 -25.06 -36.56
CA ALA A 946 -20.57 -23.82 -36.02
C ALA A 946 -19.93 -23.45 -34.66
N LYS A 947 -19.57 -22.19 -34.43
CA LYS A 947 -19.13 -21.71 -33.11
C LYS A 947 -20.36 -21.21 -32.35
N LEU A 948 -20.71 -21.83 -31.23
CA LEU A 948 -21.86 -21.45 -30.41
C LEU A 948 -21.42 -21.02 -29.02
N ASN A 949 -22.06 -20.00 -28.43
CA ASN A 949 -21.77 -19.51 -27.08
C ASN A 949 -22.91 -19.72 -26.10
N ILE A 950 -22.56 -19.67 -24.81
CA ILE A 950 -23.47 -19.62 -23.67
C ILE A 950 -23.01 -18.49 -22.74
N SER A 951 -23.96 -17.70 -22.23
CA SER A 951 -23.77 -16.63 -21.25
C SER A 951 -24.96 -16.54 -20.30
N ASP A 952 -24.85 -15.67 -19.29
CA ASP A 952 -25.96 -15.25 -18.41
C ASP A 952 -26.72 -16.42 -17.78
N ILE A 953 -26.00 -17.46 -17.35
CA ILE A 953 -26.61 -18.60 -16.67
C ILE A 953 -27.00 -18.14 -15.27
N ARG A 954 -28.26 -18.31 -14.91
CA ARG A 954 -28.74 -18.06 -13.56
C ARG A 954 -29.61 -19.22 -13.09
N VAL A 955 -29.34 -19.74 -11.89
CA VAL A 955 -30.21 -20.69 -11.19
C VAL A 955 -30.62 -20.04 -9.89
N PHE A 956 -31.92 -19.84 -9.71
CA PHE A 956 -32.42 -18.98 -8.65
C PHE A 956 -33.67 -19.54 -7.99
N GLN A 957 -33.89 -19.13 -6.74
CA GLN A 957 -35.09 -19.50 -6.00
C GLN A 957 -36.30 -18.71 -6.48
N ILE A 958 -37.42 -19.40 -6.66
CA ILE A 958 -38.72 -18.75 -6.82
C ILE A 958 -39.28 -18.48 -5.44
N ARG A 959 -39.19 -17.23 -4.97
CA ARG A 959 -39.79 -16.80 -3.71
C ARG A 959 -41.27 -16.52 -3.97
N GLU A 960 -42.16 -17.34 -3.42
CA GLU A 960 -43.59 -17.01 -3.38
C GLU A 960 -43.79 -15.75 -2.53
N THR A 961 -44.03 -14.59 -3.17
CA THR A 961 -44.73 -13.50 -2.49
C THR A 961 -46.18 -13.94 -2.31
N SER A 962 -46.60 -14.11 -1.07
CA SER A 962 -47.95 -14.49 -0.70
C SER A 962 -48.98 -13.51 -1.27
N VAL A 963 -49.58 -13.88 -2.40
CA VAL A 963 -50.91 -13.42 -2.81
C VAL A 963 -51.66 -14.64 -3.31
N ASN A 964 -52.72 -15.00 -2.58
CA ASN A 964 -53.67 -16.08 -2.89
C ASN A 964 -53.96 -16.18 -4.39
N ALA A 965 -53.46 -17.23 -5.05
CA ALA A 965 -53.91 -17.63 -6.38
C ALA A 965 -55.06 -18.63 -6.23
N ALA A 966 -56.26 -18.12 -5.95
CA ALA A 966 -57.43 -18.71 -6.59
C ALA A 966 -57.30 -18.41 -8.09
N GLU A 967 -57.49 -19.42 -8.94
CA GLU A 967 -57.49 -19.36 -10.42
C GLU A 967 -57.82 -17.94 -10.94
N ALA A 968 -56.79 -17.15 -11.21
CA ALA A 968 -56.96 -15.76 -11.61
C ALA A 968 -57.30 -15.73 -13.09
N ILE A 969 -58.59 -15.62 -13.37
CA ILE A 969 -59.10 -15.24 -14.68
C ILE A 969 -58.46 -13.88 -15.04
N PRO A 970 -57.86 -13.72 -16.24
CA PRO A 970 -57.24 -12.46 -16.66
C PRO A 970 -58.18 -11.26 -16.47
N ALA A 971 -57.70 -10.07 -16.12
CA ALA A 971 -58.58 -8.92 -15.86
C ALA A 971 -59.16 -8.26 -17.13
N GLY A 972 -58.70 -8.64 -18.33
CA GLY A 972 -59.06 -8.00 -19.60
C GLY A 972 -58.51 -8.72 -20.85
N LEU A 973 -58.60 -8.08 -22.01
CA LEU A 973 -58.08 -8.59 -23.28
C LEU A 973 -56.57 -8.29 -23.41
N THR A 974 -55.74 -9.33 -23.42
CA THR A 974 -54.28 -9.19 -23.65
C THR A 974 -53.86 -9.91 -24.92
N LEU A 975 -53.09 -9.25 -25.78
CA LEU A 975 -52.48 -9.85 -26.97
C LEU A 975 -50.97 -9.92 -26.80
N HIS A 976 -50.39 -11.12 -26.87
CA HIS A 976 -48.96 -11.36 -26.70
C HIS A 976 -48.20 -11.33 -28.03
N GLN A 977 -46.87 -11.22 -27.95
CA GLN A 977 -46.02 -11.30 -29.13
C GLN A 977 -46.07 -12.72 -29.71
N ASN A 978 -46.18 -12.84 -31.04
CA ASN A 978 -46.16 -14.14 -31.69
C ASN A 978 -44.78 -14.82 -31.53
N PHE A 979 -44.75 -16.14 -31.39
CA PHE A 979 -43.51 -16.92 -31.28
C PHE A 979 -43.49 -18.09 -32.27
N PRO A 980 -42.41 -18.26 -33.05
CA PRO A 980 -41.26 -17.36 -33.18
C PRO A 980 -41.60 -16.00 -33.84
N ASN A 981 -40.78 -14.96 -33.67
CA ASN A 981 -40.84 -13.68 -34.41
C ASN A 981 -39.44 -13.03 -34.53
N PRO A 982 -38.86 -12.86 -35.74
CA PRO A 982 -39.40 -13.20 -37.05
C PRO A 982 -39.73 -14.69 -37.22
N PHE A 983 -40.67 -15.05 -38.09
CA PHE A 983 -41.12 -16.43 -38.29
C PHE A 983 -40.97 -16.90 -39.75
N GLY A 984 -40.61 -18.17 -39.93
CA GLY A 984 -40.53 -18.84 -41.24
C GLY A 984 -41.78 -19.64 -41.66
N SER A 985 -42.73 -19.81 -40.72
CA SER A 985 -43.97 -20.61 -40.76
C SER A 985 -43.87 -22.02 -40.13
N PRO A 986 -44.78 -22.39 -39.20
CA PRO A 986 -45.86 -21.59 -38.58
C PRO A 986 -45.35 -20.69 -37.43
N THR A 987 -46.22 -19.80 -36.92
CA THR A 987 -46.02 -19.02 -35.68
C THR A 987 -47.26 -19.10 -34.80
N ILE A 988 -47.10 -18.98 -33.48
CA ILE A 988 -48.20 -19.04 -32.51
C ILE A 988 -48.46 -17.63 -31.98
N ILE A 989 -49.73 -17.22 -31.93
CA ILE A 989 -50.17 -15.96 -31.34
C ILE A 989 -50.95 -16.26 -30.04
N PRO A 990 -50.35 -16.02 -28.86
CA PRO A 990 -51.04 -16.16 -27.58
C PRO A 990 -51.91 -14.92 -27.27
N TYR A 991 -53.08 -15.14 -26.68
CA TYR A 991 -53.96 -14.08 -26.19
C TYR A 991 -54.77 -14.52 -24.97
N GLU A 992 -55.23 -13.57 -24.18
CA GLU A 992 -55.98 -13.81 -22.94
C GLU A 992 -57.30 -13.05 -22.95
N LEU A 993 -58.32 -13.65 -22.35
CA LEU A 993 -59.65 -13.06 -22.21
C LEU A 993 -60.07 -13.05 -20.75
N GLY A 994 -60.49 -11.90 -20.24
CA GLY A 994 -61.02 -11.80 -18.88
C GLY A 994 -62.48 -12.17 -18.70
N ALA A 995 -63.23 -12.27 -19.78
CA ALA A 995 -64.61 -12.74 -19.80
C ALA A 995 -64.92 -13.41 -21.13
N GLN A 996 -65.97 -14.24 -21.17
CA GLN A 996 -66.46 -14.79 -22.43
C GLN A 996 -66.85 -13.65 -23.38
N SER A 997 -66.28 -13.64 -24.59
CA SER A 997 -66.50 -12.57 -25.58
C SER A 997 -66.40 -13.09 -27.01
N HIS A 998 -67.04 -12.39 -27.96
CA HIS A 998 -66.83 -12.67 -29.38
C HIS A 998 -65.47 -12.12 -29.79
N VAL A 999 -64.55 -13.00 -30.19
CA VAL A 999 -63.18 -12.62 -30.56
C VAL A 999 -62.96 -12.79 -32.04
N ARG A 1000 -62.37 -11.76 -32.66
CA ARG A 1000 -61.90 -11.78 -34.04
C ARG A 1000 -60.39 -11.48 -34.10
N ILE A 1001 -59.60 -12.42 -34.62
CA ILE A 1001 -58.16 -12.23 -34.87
C ILE A 1001 -57.91 -12.18 -36.37
N GLU A 1002 -57.30 -11.10 -36.84
CA GLU A 1002 -57.04 -10.85 -38.26
C GLU A 1002 -55.58 -10.46 -38.49
N ILE A 1003 -55.06 -10.90 -39.63
CA ILE A 1003 -53.73 -10.54 -40.13
C ILE A 1003 -53.88 -9.55 -41.29
N PHE A 1004 -53.06 -8.51 -41.31
CA PHE A 1004 -52.98 -7.48 -42.33
C PHE A 1004 -51.55 -7.36 -42.86
N SER A 1005 -51.40 -7.06 -44.15
CA SER A 1005 -50.14 -6.57 -44.70
C SER A 1005 -49.90 -5.12 -44.29
N ILE A 1006 -48.67 -4.63 -44.46
CA ILE A 1006 -48.28 -3.27 -44.04
C ILE A 1006 -49.05 -2.14 -44.75
N ASP A 1007 -49.61 -2.42 -45.93
CA ASP A 1007 -50.50 -1.50 -46.70
C ASP A 1007 -51.97 -1.56 -46.24
N GLY A 1008 -52.28 -2.33 -45.19
CA GLY A 1008 -53.60 -2.42 -44.58
C GLY A 1008 -54.56 -3.43 -45.22
N ARG A 1009 -54.13 -4.21 -46.21
CA ARG A 1009 -54.96 -5.28 -46.79
C ARG A 1009 -55.05 -6.47 -45.84
N ARG A 1010 -56.27 -6.97 -45.58
CA ARG A 1010 -56.48 -8.18 -44.78
C ARG A 1010 -55.98 -9.42 -45.52
N VAL A 1011 -55.12 -10.18 -44.86
CA VAL A 1011 -54.42 -11.35 -45.37
C VAL A 1011 -55.08 -12.64 -44.88
N ALA A 1012 -55.49 -12.70 -43.61
CA ALA A 1012 -56.16 -13.86 -43.03
C ALA A 1012 -57.06 -13.46 -41.85
N THR A 1013 -58.08 -14.27 -41.57
CA THR A 1013 -58.85 -14.23 -40.32
C THR A 1013 -58.64 -15.56 -39.62
N LEU A 1014 -58.01 -15.53 -38.44
CA LEU A 1014 -57.57 -16.73 -37.71
C LEU A 1014 -58.61 -17.21 -36.70
N VAL A 1015 -59.38 -16.27 -36.14
CA VAL A 1015 -60.48 -16.52 -35.21
C VAL A 1015 -61.60 -15.54 -35.53
N ASP A 1016 -62.86 -16.00 -35.53
CA ASP A 1016 -64.06 -15.16 -35.57
C ASP A 1016 -65.21 -15.93 -34.88
N GLY A 1017 -65.31 -15.82 -33.55
CA GLY A 1017 -66.24 -16.63 -32.77
C GLY A 1017 -66.21 -16.35 -31.27
N GLN A 1018 -67.21 -16.86 -30.55
CA GLN A 1018 -67.26 -16.80 -29.08
C GLN A 1018 -66.14 -17.63 -28.44
N LYS A 1019 -65.46 -17.04 -27.46
CA LYS A 1019 -64.38 -17.67 -26.68
C LYS A 1019 -64.58 -17.42 -25.19
N ASP A 1020 -64.41 -18.47 -24.39
CA ASP A 1020 -64.51 -18.40 -22.92
C ASP A 1020 -63.38 -17.58 -22.30
N ALA A 1021 -63.54 -17.12 -21.06
CA ALA A 1021 -62.48 -16.47 -20.31
C ALA A 1021 -61.29 -17.42 -20.08
N GLY A 1022 -60.06 -16.91 -20.17
CA GLY A 1022 -58.83 -17.70 -19.99
C GLY A 1022 -57.78 -17.42 -21.07
N VAL A 1023 -56.73 -18.26 -21.08
CA VAL A 1023 -55.60 -18.16 -22.00
C VAL A 1023 -55.86 -19.00 -23.26
N HIS A 1024 -55.64 -18.41 -24.43
CA HIS A 1024 -55.88 -19.02 -25.73
C HIS A 1024 -54.66 -18.86 -26.63
N ARG A 1025 -54.52 -19.76 -27.60
CA ARG A 1025 -53.49 -19.67 -28.66
C ARG A 1025 -54.10 -19.95 -30.03
N VAL A 1026 -53.65 -19.21 -31.03
CA VAL A 1026 -53.98 -19.49 -32.44
C VAL A 1026 -52.69 -19.61 -33.26
N GLU A 1027 -52.62 -20.64 -34.08
CA GLU A 1027 -51.51 -20.87 -35.00
C GLU A 1027 -51.75 -20.11 -36.30
N PHE A 1028 -50.70 -19.49 -36.83
CA PHE A 1028 -50.68 -18.86 -38.13
C PHE A 1028 -49.62 -19.50 -39.03
N ASP A 1029 -50.08 -20.26 -40.02
CA ASP A 1029 -49.25 -20.69 -41.13
C ASP A 1029 -49.20 -19.58 -42.18
N GLY A 1030 -48.15 -18.76 -42.07
CA GLY A 1030 -47.76 -17.86 -43.12
C GLY A 1030 -46.73 -18.53 -44.02
N SER A 1031 -47.05 -19.59 -44.76
CA SER A 1031 -46.16 -20.14 -45.81
C SER A 1031 -46.41 -19.53 -47.19
N GLY A 1032 -47.60 -18.96 -47.45
CA GLY A 1032 -48.03 -18.45 -48.78
C GLY A 1032 -47.97 -16.92 -49.03
N LEU A 1033 -47.30 -16.16 -48.18
CA LEU A 1033 -47.15 -14.69 -48.20
C LEU A 1033 -45.70 -14.29 -48.54
N ALA A 1034 -45.47 -13.02 -48.84
CA ALA A 1034 -44.11 -12.51 -49.06
C ALA A 1034 -43.41 -12.22 -47.73
N SER A 1035 -42.08 -12.36 -47.67
CA SER A 1035 -41.27 -11.88 -46.55
C SER A 1035 -41.53 -10.39 -46.29
N GLY A 1036 -41.66 -9.99 -45.04
CA GLY A 1036 -41.98 -8.61 -44.68
C GLY A 1036 -42.71 -8.45 -43.36
N VAL A 1037 -43.09 -7.20 -43.04
CA VAL A 1037 -43.81 -6.87 -41.82
C VAL A 1037 -45.32 -7.05 -42.04
N TYR A 1038 -45.95 -7.79 -41.14
CA TYR A 1038 -47.39 -7.97 -41.05
C TYR A 1038 -47.89 -7.44 -39.71
N ILE A 1039 -49.16 -7.09 -39.67
CA ILE A 1039 -49.84 -6.61 -38.48
C ILE A 1039 -50.92 -7.61 -38.13
N TYR A 1040 -51.00 -8.03 -36.88
CA TYR A 1040 -52.10 -8.86 -36.39
C TYR A 1040 -52.87 -8.13 -35.31
N ARG A 1041 -54.19 -8.21 -35.40
CA ARG A 1041 -55.12 -7.50 -34.53
C ARG A 1041 -56.13 -8.47 -33.95
N ILE A 1042 -56.34 -8.38 -32.64
CA ILE A 1042 -57.45 -9.01 -31.93
C ILE A 1042 -58.52 -7.97 -31.63
N GLN A 1043 -59.78 -8.33 -31.81
CA GLN A 1043 -60.95 -7.52 -31.49
C GLN A 1043 -61.90 -8.33 -30.63
N SER A 1044 -62.32 -7.79 -29.49
CA SER A 1044 -63.41 -8.31 -28.67
C SER A 1044 -64.62 -7.37 -28.74
N ASP A 1045 -65.69 -7.67 -28.00
CA ASP A 1045 -66.89 -6.84 -27.91
C ASP A 1045 -66.63 -5.44 -27.31
N VAL A 1046 -65.51 -5.25 -26.59
CA VAL A 1046 -65.18 -4.01 -25.86
C VAL A 1046 -63.83 -3.40 -26.22
N ASP A 1047 -62.84 -4.19 -26.69
CA ASP A 1047 -61.47 -3.73 -26.91
C ASP A 1047 -60.87 -4.23 -28.25
N SER A 1048 -59.84 -3.52 -28.72
CA SER A 1048 -59.07 -3.89 -29.91
C SER A 1048 -57.57 -3.68 -29.68
N VAL A 1049 -56.76 -4.72 -29.83
CA VAL A 1049 -55.30 -4.67 -29.62
C VAL A 1049 -54.57 -5.13 -30.88
N THR A 1050 -53.51 -4.42 -31.26
CA THR A 1050 -52.75 -4.66 -32.49
C THR A 1050 -51.26 -4.85 -32.20
N ARG A 1051 -50.61 -5.81 -32.85
CA ARG A 1051 -49.16 -6.03 -32.80
C ARG A 1051 -48.58 -6.28 -34.19
N LYS A 1052 -47.26 -6.15 -34.31
CA LYS A 1052 -46.51 -6.46 -35.53
C LYS A 1052 -45.86 -7.83 -35.44
N MET A 1053 -45.76 -8.52 -36.56
CA MET A 1053 -44.97 -9.74 -36.74
C MET A 1053 -44.15 -9.62 -38.03
N ILE A 1054 -42.99 -10.26 -38.07
CA ILE A 1054 -42.07 -10.20 -39.18
C ILE A 1054 -42.00 -11.60 -39.78
N ARG A 1055 -42.38 -11.73 -41.04
CA ARG A 1055 -42.23 -12.98 -41.79
C ARG A 1055 -40.89 -12.96 -42.54
N LEU A 1056 -40.12 -14.03 -42.39
CA LEU A 1056 -38.88 -14.25 -43.13
C LEU A 1056 -39.11 -14.65 -44.58
#